data_AF-A0A7L0KMK6-F1
#
_entry.id   AF-A0A7L0KMK6-F1
#
_cell.length_a   1.000
_cell.length_b   1.000
_cell.length_c   1.000
_cell.angle_alpha   90.00
_cell.angle_beta   90.00
_cell.angle_gamma   90.00
#
_symmetry.space_group_name_H-M   'P 1'
#
loop_
_entity.id
_entity.type
_entity.pdbx_description
1 polymer ?
#
loop_
_entity_poly.entity_id
_entity_poly.type
_entity_poly.pdbx_seq_one_letter_code
_entity_poly.pdbx_strand_id
1 'polypeptide(L)'
;DLEKEQLKTLKKVVKHFENGLPLKNVAQITEILNLCAEKMNEQEAFTEPLCELIKLFGLPFQKKKSSDEGKYSVEVSQSIAQLGYLMRVPSSQVKIQICKSIVSFYNMELPGKLLSGYQPTTANYKILRAEEGRLAEALVWSLALVENQLTEKLWVLKALQHLSTSEINCGQMVKAQAASRLCLYLNGADPSGQLVFRSSDILWNLLENASKEEVVNQLRSLECLQALKEVFLDLVTHGFGHRYHQLRNDLLVIATLLAESPATPMIESGFAKILIVLATFTEVERPSSLVKGFKLTYSYEDFEMKKLLFNIIGILSKDPSAAQLLIENDVIPALLYYVEQYQTPGFPDWSATQYEELQLHAIAVLASVAPVVVDKYLSCRANTRLLVFLKWCIGQDPFFGRGNSFHGTGGRGNKLAQMRYSLRVLRSVVATYNDAVSKNLCDQGAISQLPDILKYAVDKSKEKEASILLESQADILLILSVLCENDVDRKELFSYEGIDILIPFFKMDPRMLNTGLGHNCLLLSALDCLWSCVVGCYIAENHFIEKGGIFLLLDLLALKEKNLCNIILGILVEFSDNAQTPLHMSIWRGKGDQTAANLLIQLWRQEELDLGVRRDLDGKIVDAKRPIVTSFQKQQKVIPVPGSCPSFAIMEIAESIRAKVYSLFCKLGFENLPGLSAKDFVTLAIIQHYIDFKIGEVWSEICAEVKEEFRPVTSDKRTLKLISEMSENTGKKVVALQNEVLEKQLQHQILQEKKTYKQIQAAHTQGELINKSWKDFVARTSNYEALKVRNLREQKI
;
A
#
# COMPACT_ATOMS: atom_id res chain seq x y z
N ASP A 1 -49.94 -38.28 46.65
CA ASP A 1 -49.20 -39.50 46.27
C ASP A 1 -48.57 -39.47 44.88
N LEU A 2 -49.27 -38.98 43.84
CA LEU A 2 -48.73 -38.92 42.47
C LEU A 2 -47.39 -38.17 42.33
N GLU A 3 -47.23 -37.04 43.03
CA GLU A 3 -45.98 -36.26 43.03
C GLU A 3 -44.78 -37.05 43.56
N LYS A 4 -44.94 -37.72 44.73
CA LYS A 4 -43.89 -38.55 45.33
C LYS A 4 -43.48 -39.71 44.42
N GLU A 5 -44.44 -40.29 43.69
CA GLU A 5 -44.18 -41.38 42.74
C GLU A 5 -43.43 -40.89 41.50
N GLN A 6 -43.76 -39.69 40.99
CA GLN A 6 -43.04 -39.04 39.90
C GLN A 6 -41.59 -38.73 40.29
N LEU A 7 -41.36 -38.12 41.46
CA LEU A 7 -40.01 -37.83 41.97
C LEU A 7 -39.17 -39.12 42.16
N LYS A 8 -39.79 -40.20 42.66
CA LYS A 8 -39.12 -41.51 42.80
C LYS A 8 -38.75 -42.11 41.44
N THR A 9 -39.57 -41.91 40.42
CA THR A 9 -39.31 -42.35 39.05
C THR A 9 -38.16 -41.56 38.43
N LEU A 10 -38.14 -40.23 38.57
CA LEU A 10 -37.04 -39.39 38.08
C LEU A 10 -35.70 -39.77 38.72
N LYS A 11 -35.68 -40.06 40.04
CA LYS A 11 -34.46 -40.55 40.72
C LYS A 11 -33.96 -41.88 40.15
N LYS A 12 -34.86 -42.80 39.76
CA LYS A 12 -34.47 -44.05 39.09
C LYS A 12 -33.89 -43.80 37.71
N VAL A 13 -34.45 -42.85 36.95
CA VAL A 13 -33.94 -42.47 35.62
C VAL A 13 -32.53 -41.90 35.72
N VAL A 14 -32.30 -40.92 36.61
CA VAL A 14 -30.97 -40.34 36.84
C VAL A 14 -29.96 -41.41 37.21
N LYS A 15 -30.30 -42.27 38.17
CA LYS A 15 -29.42 -43.37 38.61
C LYS A 15 -29.10 -44.36 37.48
N HIS A 16 -30.05 -44.61 36.58
CA HIS A 16 -29.82 -45.51 35.45
C HIS A 16 -28.76 -44.99 34.47
N PHE A 17 -28.64 -43.66 34.34
CA PHE A 17 -27.72 -43.01 33.40
C PHE A 17 -26.52 -42.33 34.09
N GLU A 18 -26.24 -42.65 35.36
CA GLU A 18 -25.20 -41.99 36.18
C GLU A 18 -23.78 -42.15 35.62
N ASN A 19 -23.55 -43.12 34.74
CA ASN A 19 -22.25 -43.41 34.11
C ASN A 19 -22.16 -42.97 32.63
N GLY A 20 -23.11 -42.18 32.14
CA GLY A 20 -23.14 -41.64 30.77
C GLY A 20 -24.44 -41.92 30.03
N LEU A 21 -24.66 -41.13 28.99
CA LEU A 21 -25.95 -41.04 28.28
C LEU A 21 -25.85 -41.62 26.87
N PRO A 22 -26.50 -42.76 26.56
CA PRO A 22 -26.56 -43.31 25.21
C PRO A 22 -27.21 -42.35 24.20
N LEU A 23 -26.61 -42.17 23.03
CA LEU A 23 -27.12 -41.26 21.98
C LEU A 23 -28.59 -41.51 21.62
N LYS A 24 -29.00 -42.78 21.54
CA LYS A 24 -30.38 -43.18 21.23
C LYS A 24 -31.43 -42.72 22.26
N ASN A 25 -31.00 -42.39 23.49
CA ASN A 25 -31.88 -42.01 24.59
C ASN A 25 -31.87 -40.49 24.85
N VAL A 26 -30.99 -39.72 24.20
CA VAL A 26 -30.85 -38.28 24.42
C VAL A 26 -32.19 -37.56 24.23
N ALA A 27 -32.87 -37.78 23.11
CA ALA A 27 -34.17 -37.14 22.83
C ALA A 27 -35.24 -37.44 23.89
N GLN A 28 -35.32 -38.68 24.37
CA GLN A 28 -36.28 -39.08 25.41
C GLN A 28 -35.95 -38.42 26.76
N ILE A 29 -34.68 -38.33 27.12
CA ILE A 29 -34.25 -37.62 28.33
C ILE A 29 -34.56 -36.12 28.22
N THR A 30 -34.38 -35.52 27.04
CA THR A 30 -34.75 -34.12 26.78
C THR A 30 -36.25 -33.88 26.98
N GLU A 31 -37.10 -34.79 26.52
CA GLU A 31 -38.55 -34.71 26.73
C GLU A 31 -38.92 -34.77 28.22
N ILE A 32 -38.35 -35.72 28.96
CA ILE A 32 -38.54 -35.82 30.42
C ILE A 32 -38.08 -34.54 31.12
N LEU A 33 -36.94 -34.00 30.69
CA LEU A 33 -36.36 -32.80 31.23
C LEU A 33 -37.25 -31.56 30.98
N ASN A 34 -37.89 -31.45 29.80
CA ASN A 34 -38.84 -30.39 29.50
C ASN A 34 -40.11 -30.49 30.36
N LEU A 35 -40.68 -31.68 30.49
CA LEU A 35 -41.83 -31.93 31.37
C LEU A 35 -41.51 -31.61 32.84
N CYS A 36 -40.28 -31.91 33.27
CA CYS A 36 -39.79 -31.57 34.61
C CYS A 36 -39.69 -30.05 34.79
N ALA A 37 -39.21 -29.32 33.77
CA ALA A 37 -39.11 -27.87 33.77
C ALA A 37 -40.49 -27.18 33.81
N GLU A 38 -41.47 -27.69 33.06
CA GLU A 38 -42.86 -27.20 33.09
C GLU A 38 -43.47 -27.36 34.48
N LYS A 39 -43.34 -28.55 35.07
CA LYS A 39 -43.85 -28.83 36.43
C LYS A 39 -43.17 -28.04 37.53
N MET A 40 -41.90 -27.70 37.34
CA MET A 40 -41.16 -26.90 38.30
C MET A 40 -41.79 -25.50 38.50
N ASN A 41 -42.49 -24.97 37.49
CA ASN A 41 -43.22 -23.69 37.63
C ASN A 41 -44.40 -23.79 38.62
N GLU A 42 -44.93 -24.99 38.84
CA GLU A 42 -46.03 -25.25 39.77
C GLU A 42 -45.53 -25.80 41.12
N GLN A 43 -44.42 -26.55 41.11
CA GLN A 43 -43.94 -27.36 42.24
C GLN A 43 -42.42 -27.30 42.37
N GLU A 44 -41.90 -26.60 43.39
CA GLU A 44 -40.46 -26.45 43.63
C GLU A 44 -39.70 -27.78 43.82
N ALA A 45 -40.39 -28.83 44.28
CA ALA A 45 -39.81 -30.16 44.51
C ALA A 45 -39.15 -30.79 43.27
N PHE A 46 -39.47 -30.29 42.06
CA PHE A 46 -38.87 -30.75 40.80
C PHE A 46 -37.51 -30.09 40.47
N THR A 47 -37.06 -29.10 41.25
CA THR A 47 -35.78 -28.40 41.01
C THR A 47 -34.57 -29.34 41.07
N GLU A 48 -34.45 -30.14 42.13
CA GLU A 48 -33.35 -31.10 42.29
C GLU A 48 -33.35 -32.19 41.19
N PRO A 49 -34.47 -32.87 40.91
CA PRO A 49 -34.56 -33.80 39.77
C PRO A 49 -34.18 -33.18 38.43
N LEU A 50 -34.62 -31.95 38.15
CA LEU A 50 -34.26 -31.23 36.92
C LEU A 50 -32.75 -30.99 36.83
N CYS A 51 -32.13 -30.54 37.93
CA CYS A 51 -30.68 -30.34 37.98
C CYS A 51 -29.90 -31.63 37.73
N GLU A 52 -30.33 -32.74 38.33
CA GLU A 52 -29.68 -34.04 38.12
C GLU A 52 -29.90 -34.58 36.69
N LEU A 53 -31.04 -34.32 36.05
CA LEU A 53 -31.23 -34.63 34.63
C LEU A 53 -30.31 -33.79 33.73
N ILE A 54 -30.18 -32.49 34.00
CA ILE A 54 -29.26 -31.60 33.26
C ILE A 54 -27.81 -32.07 33.40
N LYS A 55 -27.42 -32.52 34.60
CA LYS A 55 -26.08 -33.06 34.88
C LYS A 55 -25.74 -34.27 34.00
N LEU A 56 -26.72 -35.08 33.60
CA LEU A 56 -26.50 -36.19 32.66
C LEU A 56 -25.98 -35.70 31.30
N PHE A 57 -26.35 -34.49 30.87
CA PHE A 57 -25.82 -33.89 29.64
C PHE A 57 -24.34 -33.55 29.75
N GLY A 58 -23.83 -33.31 30.97
CA GLY A 58 -22.40 -33.12 31.21
C GLY A 58 -21.58 -34.41 31.06
N LEU A 59 -22.16 -35.56 31.37
CA LEU A 59 -21.51 -36.87 31.28
C LEU A 59 -21.22 -37.30 29.83
N PRO A 60 -20.20 -38.14 29.57
CA PRO A 60 -19.87 -38.56 28.21
C PRO A 60 -21.07 -39.20 27.52
N PHE A 61 -21.33 -38.75 26.29
CA PHE A 61 -22.31 -39.40 25.43
C PHE A 61 -21.75 -40.70 24.91
N GLN A 62 -22.62 -41.70 24.74
CA GLN A 62 -22.22 -43.07 24.47
C GLN A 62 -22.83 -43.61 23.18
N LYS A 63 -22.00 -44.27 22.38
CA LYS A 63 -22.34 -44.91 21.10
C LYS A 63 -22.15 -46.42 21.15
N LYS A 64 -22.93 -47.18 20.38
CA LYS A 64 -22.69 -48.62 20.15
C LYS A 64 -21.92 -48.85 18.87
N LYS A 65 -22.15 -48.02 17.85
CA LYS A 65 -21.49 -48.06 16.54
C LYS A 65 -20.94 -46.68 16.22
N SER A 66 -19.88 -46.61 15.43
CA SER A 66 -19.34 -45.34 14.93
C SER A 66 -20.38 -44.52 14.15
N SER A 67 -21.25 -45.19 13.38
CA SER A 67 -22.34 -44.57 12.63
C SER A 67 -23.40 -43.87 13.50
N ASP A 68 -23.46 -44.17 14.80
CA ASP A 68 -24.46 -43.57 15.70
C ASP A 68 -24.26 -42.06 15.85
N GLU A 69 -23.01 -41.56 15.78
CA GLU A 69 -22.72 -40.11 15.84
C GLU A 69 -23.35 -39.34 14.69
N GLY A 70 -23.34 -39.91 13.47
CA GLY A 70 -24.03 -39.31 12.33
C GLY A 70 -25.55 -39.51 12.40
N LYS A 71 -25.99 -40.70 12.84
CA LYS A 71 -27.41 -41.05 12.88
C LYS A 71 -28.23 -40.17 13.84
N TYR A 72 -27.74 -39.93 15.05
CA TYR A 72 -28.44 -39.14 16.09
C TYR A 72 -28.00 -37.67 16.12
N SER A 73 -27.33 -37.22 15.08
CA SER A 73 -26.65 -35.94 15.01
C SER A 73 -27.61 -34.76 15.22
N VAL A 74 -28.77 -34.78 14.54
CA VAL A 74 -29.80 -33.75 14.59
C VAL A 74 -30.50 -33.72 15.96
N GLU A 75 -30.93 -34.87 16.47
CA GLU A 75 -31.64 -34.97 17.75
C GLU A 75 -30.74 -34.54 18.92
N VAL A 76 -29.44 -34.85 18.83
CA VAL A 76 -28.47 -34.43 19.83
C VAL A 76 -28.22 -32.92 19.75
N SER A 77 -28.06 -32.36 18.55
CA SER A 77 -27.92 -30.91 18.37
C SER A 77 -29.13 -30.16 18.94
N GLN A 78 -30.35 -30.63 18.67
CA GLN A 78 -31.59 -30.07 19.24
C GLN A 78 -31.64 -30.20 20.77
N SER A 79 -31.22 -31.34 21.31
CA SER A 79 -31.22 -31.59 22.75
C SER A 79 -30.18 -30.74 23.49
N ILE A 80 -29.02 -30.50 22.88
CA ILE A 80 -28.02 -29.57 23.42
C ILE A 80 -28.54 -28.13 23.34
N ALA A 81 -29.17 -27.73 22.22
CA ALA A 81 -29.81 -26.42 22.09
C ALA A 81 -30.86 -26.17 23.20
N GLN A 82 -31.59 -27.23 23.58
CA GLN A 82 -32.59 -27.16 24.65
C GLN A 82 -32.00 -26.73 26.00
N LEU A 83 -30.74 -27.06 26.29
CA LEU A 83 -30.05 -26.54 27.47
C LEU A 83 -30.02 -25.01 27.51
N GLY A 84 -29.82 -24.36 26.36
CA GLY A 84 -29.87 -22.90 26.24
C GLY A 84 -31.28 -22.34 26.48
N TYR A 85 -32.32 -22.99 25.95
CA TYR A 85 -33.72 -22.54 26.14
C TYR A 85 -34.19 -22.66 27.60
N LEU A 86 -33.69 -23.65 28.34
CA LEU A 86 -34.02 -23.87 29.75
C LEU A 86 -33.42 -22.81 30.68
N MET A 87 -32.55 -21.93 30.19
CA MET A 87 -32.11 -20.76 30.96
C MET A 87 -33.27 -19.82 31.33
N ARG A 88 -34.44 -19.94 30.67
CA ARG A 88 -35.69 -19.23 31.00
C ARG A 88 -36.35 -19.69 32.29
N VAL A 89 -35.98 -20.88 32.79
CA VAL A 89 -36.48 -21.42 34.04
C VAL A 89 -36.05 -20.50 35.19
N PRO A 90 -36.98 -20.02 36.05
CA PRO A 90 -36.69 -19.03 37.09
C PRO A 90 -35.99 -19.64 38.33
N SER A 91 -34.98 -20.49 38.13
CA SER A 91 -34.21 -21.14 39.19
C SER A 91 -32.71 -20.97 38.98
N SER A 92 -32.04 -20.33 39.95
CA SER A 92 -30.59 -20.15 39.96
C SER A 92 -29.83 -21.48 39.90
N GLN A 93 -30.29 -22.48 40.65
CA GLN A 93 -29.64 -23.79 40.70
C GLN A 93 -29.66 -24.46 39.33
N VAL A 94 -30.78 -24.36 38.61
CA VAL A 94 -30.96 -24.88 37.25
C VAL A 94 -30.04 -24.16 36.27
N LYS A 95 -30.06 -22.81 36.24
CA LYS A 95 -29.20 -22.00 35.36
C LYS A 95 -27.71 -22.31 35.55
N ILE A 96 -27.26 -22.39 36.81
CA ILE A 96 -25.87 -22.74 37.14
C ILE A 96 -25.54 -24.17 36.72
N GLN A 97 -26.46 -25.12 36.93
CA GLN A 97 -26.24 -26.52 36.56
C GLN A 97 -26.17 -26.73 35.05
N ILE A 98 -26.95 -25.97 34.26
CA ILE A 98 -26.84 -25.91 32.80
C ILE A 98 -25.42 -25.50 32.41
N CYS A 99 -24.96 -24.37 32.94
CA CYS A 99 -23.62 -23.85 32.63
C CYS A 99 -22.51 -24.84 33.02
N LYS A 100 -22.59 -25.45 34.21
CA LYS A 100 -21.64 -26.50 34.65
C LYS A 100 -21.60 -27.68 33.68
N SER A 101 -22.75 -28.11 33.20
CA SER A 101 -22.87 -29.22 32.27
C SER A 101 -22.25 -28.87 30.90
N ILE A 102 -22.45 -27.64 30.42
CA ILE A 102 -21.84 -27.15 29.18
C ILE A 102 -20.32 -27.04 29.31
N VAL A 103 -19.82 -26.47 30.42
CA VAL A 103 -18.37 -26.38 30.70
C VAL A 103 -17.72 -27.76 30.68
N SER A 104 -18.40 -28.79 31.20
CA SER A 104 -17.88 -30.16 31.20
C SER A 104 -17.68 -30.76 29.79
N PHE A 105 -18.26 -30.18 28.73
CA PHE A 105 -18.02 -30.65 27.36
C PHE A 105 -16.55 -30.53 26.97
N TYR A 106 -15.85 -29.54 27.53
CA TYR A 106 -14.45 -29.23 27.23
C TYR A 106 -13.47 -29.92 28.17
N ASN A 107 -13.94 -30.39 29.33
CA ASN A 107 -13.16 -31.08 30.35
C ASN A 107 -13.86 -32.41 30.72
N MET A 108 -14.03 -33.29 29.73
CA MET A 108 -14.73 -34.56 29.96
C MET A 108 -13.88 -35.53 30.78
N GLU A 109 -14.28 -35.76 32.04
CA GLU A 109 -13.78 -36.87 32.84
C GLU A 109 -14.58 -38.15 32.54
N LEU A 110 -13.87 -39.23 32.22
CA LEU A 110 -14.50 -40.53 31.97
C LEU A 110 -14.87 -41.21 33.30
N PRO A 111 -16.13 -41.65 33.48
CA PRO A 111 -16.52 -42.40 34.67
C PRO A 111 -15.85 -43.78 34.70
N GLY A 112 -15.60 -44.31 35.91
CA GLY A 112 -14.84 -45.55 36.11
C GLY A 112 -15.48 -46.83 35.56
N LYS A 113 -16.78 -46.85 35.24
CA LYS A 113 -17.47 -47.98 34.58
C LYS A 113 -18.47 -47.48 33.55
N LEU A 114 -18.18 -47.69 32.26
CA LEU A 114 -19.12 -47.44 31.16
C LEU A 114 -20.22 -48.51 31.10
N LEU A 115 -21.34 -48.20 30.43
CA LEU A 115 -22.39 -49.18 30.17
C LEU A 115 -21.86 -50.31 29.27
N SER A 116 -22.18 -51.56 29.60
CA SER A 116 -21.72 -52.73 28.83
C SER A 116 -22.13 -52.63 27.35
N GLY A 117 -21.15 -52.75 26.45
CA GLY A 117 -21.36 -52.65 24.99
C GLY A 117 -21.46 -51.23 24.43
N TYR A 118 -21.09 -50.20 25.21
CA TYR A 118 -21.02 -48.81 24.75
C TYR A 118 -19.60 -48.26 24.83
N GLN A 119 -19.29 -47.31 23.94
CA GLN A 119 -18.06 -46.53 23.91
C GLN A 119 -18.40 -45.04 24.00
N PRO A 120 -17.53 -44.18 24.54
CA PRO A 120 -17.73 -42.73 24.51
C PRO A 120 -17.72 -42.20 23.06
N THR A 121 -18.42 -41.10 22.83
CA THR A 121 -18.32 -40.35 21.57
C THR A 121 -16.93 -39.74 21.39
N THR A 122 -16.61 -39.31 20.17
CA THR A 122 -15.39 -38.54 19.90
C THR A 122 -15.33 -37.27 20.77
N ALA A 123 -14.11 -36.84 21.13
CA ALA A 123 -13.90 -35.75 22.10
C ALA A 123 -14.61 -34.45 21.70
N ASN A 124 -14.59 -34.12 20.40
CA ASN A 124 -15.21 -32.90 19.87
C ASN A 124 -16.69 -33.07 19.49
N TYR A 125 -17.27 -34.27 19.64
CA TYR A 125 -18.64 -34.53 19.20
C TYR A 125 -19.62 -33.53 19.81
N LYS A 126 -19.59 -33.36 21.14
CA LYS A 126 -20.50 -32.42 21.83
C LYS A 126 -20.29 -30.96 21.43
N ILE A 127 -19.04 -30.56 21.16
CA ILE A 127 -18.70 -29.20 20.72
C ILE A 127 -19.34 -28.95 19.34
N LEU A 128 -19.15 -29.87 18.40
CA LEU A 128 -19.76 -29.81 17.07
C LEU A 128 -21.30 -29.83 17.14
N ARG A 129 -21.88 -30.64 18.03
CA ARG A 129 -23.33 -30.65 18.26
C ARG A 129 -23.83 -29.34 18.88
N ALA A 130 -23.04 -28.70 19.73
CA ALA A 130 -23.37 -27.39 20.31
C ALA A 130 -23.33 -26.27 19.27
N GLU A 131 -22.37 -26.33 18.34
CA GLU A 131 -22.28 -25.44 17.17
C GLU A 131 -23.53 -25.57 16.29
N GLU A 132 -23.86 -26.78 15.85
CA GLU A 132 -25.05 -27.00 15.01
C GLU A 132 -26.36 -26.66 15.73
N GLY A 133 -26.43 -26.91 17.04
CA GLY A 133 -27.57 -26.59 17.89
C GLY A 133 -27.72 -25.09 18.20
N ARG A 134 -26.78 -24.23 17.78
CA ARG A 134 -26.79 -22.78 18.08
C ARG A 134 -26.81 -22.48 19.58
N LEU A 135 -26.15 -23.32 20.38
CA LEU A 135 -26.14 -23.19 21.85
C LEU A 135 -25.52 -21.86 22.30
N ALA A 136 -24.45 -21.42 21.65
CA ALA A 136 -23.76 -20.19 21.99
C ALA A 136 -24.68 -18.97 21.84
N GLU A 137 -25.49 -18.94 20.78
CA GLU A 137 -26.50 -17.90 20.54
C GLU A 137 -27.55 -17.85 21.66
N ALA A 138 -28.08 -19.02 22.03
CA ALA A 138 -29.08 -19.13 23.10
C ALA A 138 -28.53 -18.65 24.45
N LEU A 139 -27.27 -18.98 24.77
CA LEU A 139 -26.62 -18.50 25.99
C LEU A 139 -26.36 -16.98 25.97
N VAL A 140 -26.00 -16.40 24.83
CA VAL A 140 -25.86 -14.93 24.70
C VAL A 140 -27.20 -14.24 24.97
N TRP A 141 -28.32 -14.76 24.46
CA TRP A 141 -29.64 -14.22 24.79
C TRP A 141 -30.01 -14.42 26.26
N SER A 142 -29.54 -15.50 26.88
CA SER A 142 -29.79 -15.76 28.30
C SER A 142 -29.12 -14.77 29.26
N LEU A 143 -28.12 -14.00 28.80
CA LEU A 143 -27.49 -12.97 29.62
C LEU A 143 -28.48 -11.91 30.13
N ALA A 144 -29.50 -11.58 29.32
CA ALA A 144 -30.59 -10.68 29.74
C ALA A 144 -31.43 -11.26 30.89
N LEU A 145 -31.49 -12.59 31.03
CA LEU A 145 -32.24 -13.27 32.09
C LEU A 145 -31.48 -13.34 33.43
N VAL A 146 -30.19 -12.98 33.42
CA VAL A 146 -29.29 -13.03 34.58
C VAL A 146 -28.59 -11.68 34.81
N GLU A 147 -29.14 -10.60 34.27
CA GLU A 147 -28.52 -9.27 34.30
C GLU A 147 -28.22 -8.78 35.72
N ASN A 148 -29.14 -9.01 36.66
CA ASN A 148 -29.01 -8.63 38.07
C ASN A 148 -28.49 -9.76 38.97
N GLN A 149 -28.02 -10.86 38.39
CA GLN A 149 -27.66 -12.11 39.07
C GLN A 149 -26.17 -12.42 38.83
N LEU A 150 -25.27 -11.85 39.65
CA LEU A 150 -23.82 -11.91 39.41
C LEU A 150 -23.28 -13.35 39.33
N THR A 151 -23.67 -14.23 40.24
CA THR A 151 -23.17 -15.62 40.28
C THR A 151 -23.56 -16.38 39.02
N GLU A 152 -24.81 -16.26 38.59
CA GLU A 152 -25.38 -16.90 37.40
C GLU A 152 -24.75 -16.32 36.14
N LYS A 153 -24.62 -14.99 36.07
CA LYS A 153 -23.94 -14.29 34.98
C LYS A 153 -22.50 -14.79 34.82
N LEU A 154 -21.75 -14.92 35.90
CA LEU A 154 -20.39 -15.46 35.88
C LEU A 154 -20.37 -16.90 35.34
N TRP A 155 -21.34 -17.75 35.69
CA TRP A 155 -21.44 -19.10 35.15
C TRP A 155 -21.78 -19.14 33.65
N VAL A 156 -22.69 -18.26 33.19
CA VAL A 156 -23.00 -18.11 31.76
C VAL A 156 -21.76 -17.66 31.00
N LEU A 157 -21.05 -16.65 31.50
CA LEU A 157 -19.80 -16.18 30.89
C LEU A 157 -18.73 -17.27 30.88
N LYS A 158 -18.64 -18.11 31.92
CA LYS A 158 -17.72 -19.26 31.90
C LYS A 158 -18.07 -20.24 30.78
N ALA A 159 -19.34 -20.55 30.59
CA ALA A 159 -19.77 -21.42 29.50
C ALA A 159 -19.49 -20.80 28.12
N LEU A 160 -19.77 -19.50 27.97
CA LEU A 160 -19.49 -18.74 26.74
C LEU A 160 -17.99 -18.64 26.43
N GLN A 161 -17.14 -18.50 27.45
CA GLN A 161 -15.68 -18.49 27.31
C GLN A 161 -15.15 -19.79 26.71
N HIS A 162 -15.70 -20.95 27.10
CA HIS A 162 -15.35 -22.21 26.46
C HIS A 162 -15.90 -22.30 25.03
N LEU A 163 -17.14 -21.86 24.81
CA LEU A 163 -17.77 -21.89 23.48
C LEU A 163 -17.07 -20.96 22.48
N SER A 164 -16.51 -19.83 22.91
CA SER A 164 -15.83 -18.86 22.05
C SER A 164 -14.46 -19.34 21.53
N THR A 165 -14.02 -20.55 21.89
CA THR A 165 -12.86 -21.20 21.25
C THR A 165 -13.14 -21.70 19.83
N SER A 166 -14.40 -21.72 19.40
CA SER A 166 -14.84 -22.15 18.07
C SER A 166 -15.28 -20.96 17.20
N GLU A 167 -14.78 -20.92 15.96
CA GLU A 167 -15.14 -19.94 14.93
C GLU A 167 -16.66 -19.89 14.67
N ILE A 168 -17.32 -21.06 14.59
CA ILE A 168 -18.75 -21.16 14.33
C ILE A 168 -19.56 -20.58 15.49
N ASN A 169 -19.18 -20.91 16.72
CA ASN A 169 -19.83 -20.35 17.91
C ASN A 169 -19.60 -18.84 18.02
N CYS A 170 -18.38 -18.34 17.75
CA CYS A 170 -18.10 -16.90 17.73
C CYS A 170 -18.99 -16.17 16.72
N GLY A 171 -19.13 -16.70 15.50
CA GLY A 171 -20.05 -16.14 14.50
C GLY A 171 -21.52 -16.11 14.97
N GLN A 172 -21.97 -17.13 15.69
CA GLN A 172 -23.31 -17.14 16.30
C GLN A 172 -23.46 -16.12 17.43
N MET A 173 -22.44 -15.99 18.28
CA MET A 173 -22.41 -15.00 19.36
C MET A 173 -22.46 -13.58 18.81
N VAL A 174 -21.69 -13.28 17.75
CA VAL A 174 -21.76 -12.00 17.04
C VAL A 174 -23.15 -11.77 16.47
N LYS A 175 -23.78 -12.74 15.80
CA LYS A 175 -25.18 -12.62 15.33
C LYS A 175 -26.16 -12.28 16.47
N ALA A 176 -25.93 -12.79 17.68
CA ALA A 176 -26.72 -12.47 18.86
C ALA A 176 -26.36 -11.16 19.58
N GLN A 177 -25.51 -10.31 19.00
CA GLN A 177 -25.03 -9.05 19.59
C GLN A 177 -24.23 -9.27 20.89
N ALA A 178 -23.39 -10.30 20.94
CA ALA A 178 -22.59 -10.61 22.12
C ALA A 178 -21.59 -9.49 22.45
N ALA A 179 -20.91 -8.91 21.45
CA ALA A 179 -19.79 -8.01 21.71
C ALA A 179 -20.23 -6.74 22.45
N SER A 180 -21.31 -6.10 22.01
CA SER A 180 -21.85 -4.91 22.70
C SER A 180 -22.28 -5.24 24.13
N ARG A 181 -23.00 -6.34 24.35
CA ARG A 181 -23.44 -6.77 25.69
C ARG A 181 -22.26 -7.05 26.64
N LEU A 182 -21.26 -7.79 26.16
CA LEU A 182 -20.07 -8.12 26.94
C LEU A 182 -19.27 -6.87 27.29
N CYS A 183 -19.18 -5.90 26.38
CA CYS A 183 -18.53 -4.63 26.63
C CYS A 183 -19.21 -3.84 27.75
N LEU A 184 -20.54 -3.76 27.74
CA LEU A 184 -21.30 -3.11 28.82
C LEU A 184 -21.14 -3.79 30.18
N TYR A 185 -20.85 -5.09 30.20
CA TYR A 185 -20.59 -5.84 31.44
C TYR A 185 -19.20 -5.62 32.04
N LEU A 186 -18.28 -5.00 31.31
CA LEU A 186 -16.94 -4.69 31.83
C LEU A 186 -16.99 -3.80 33.08
N ASN A 187 -17.99 -2.92 33.20
CA ASN A 187 -18.17 -2.06 34.38
C ASN A 187 -19.10 -2.64 35.45
N GLY A 188 -19.55 -3.88 35.30
CA GLY A 188 -20.44 -4.48 36.29
C GLY A 188 -19.72 -4.66 37.65
N ALA A 189 -20.45 -4.40 38.74
CA ALA A 189 -19.91 -4.58 40.08
C ALA A 189 -19.58 -6.06 40.36
N ASP A 190 -18.28 -6.37 40.45
CA ASP A 190 -17.77 -7.69 40.82
C ASP A 190 -16.46 -7.57 41.61
N PRO A 191 -16.49 -7.73 42.96
CA PRO A 191 -15.29 -7.69 43.79
C PRO A 191 -14.24 -8.76 43.45
N SER A 192 -14.63 -9.83 42.74
CA SER A 192 -13.70 -10.90 42.35
C SER A 192 -12.93 -10.60 41.06
N GLY A 193 -13.36 -9.60 40.28
CA GLY A 193 -12.82 -9.24 38.97
C GLY A 193 -13.11 -10.24 37.85
N GLN A 194 -13.74 -11.39 38.14
CA GLN A 194 -14.00 -12.43 37.14
C GLN A 194 -14.88 -11.96 35.99
N LEU A 195 -15.79 -11.03 36.26
CA LEU A 195 -16.68 -10.45 35.26
C LEU A 195 -15.88 -9.76 34.15
N VAL A 196 -14.92 -8.91 34.51
CA VAL A 196 -14.06 -8.19 33.57
C VAL A 196 -13.19 -9.19 32.81
N PHE A 197 -12.48 -10.07 33.52
CA PHE A 197 -11.59 -11.05 32.89
C PHE A 197 -12.31 -11.95 31.87
N ARG A 198 -13.45 -12.53 32.23
CA ARG A 198 -14.19 -13.41 31.30
C ARG A 198 -14.78 -12.65 30.13
N SER A 199 -15.30 -11.44 30.37
CA SER A 199 -15.89 -10.64 29.30
C SER A 199 -14.82 -10.20 28.30
N SER A 200 -13.66 -9.75 28.78
CA SER A 200 -12.52 -9.39 27.92
C SER A 200 -11.98 -10.58 27.13
N ASP A 201 -11.84 -11.75 27.75
CA ASP A 201 -11.35 -12.96 27.08
C ASP A 201 -12.33 -13.43 25.98
N ILE A 202 -13.63 -13.37 26.25
CA ILE A 202 -14.63 -13.67 25.21
C ILE A 202 -14.55 -12.63 24.08
N LEU A 203 -14.47 -11.33 24.39
CA LEU A 203 -14.33 -10.27 23.38
C LEU A 203 -13.09 -10.47 22.50
N TRP A 204 -11.96 -10.86 23.11
CA TRP A 204 -10.74 -11.21 22.40
C TRP A 204 -10.96 -12.38 21.43
N ASN A 205 -11.56 -13.47 21.92
CA ASN A 205 -11.89 -14.63 21.08
C ASN A 205 -12.86 -14.29 19.94
N LEU A 206 -13.79 -13.34 20.14
CA LEU A 206 -14.66 -12.86 19.05
C LEU A 206 -13.85 -12.08 18.00
N LEU A 207 -12.86 -11.28 18.40
CA LEU A 207 -12.00 -10.54 17.47
C LEU A 207 -11.03 -11.46 16.69
N GLU A 208 -10.60 -12.57 17.29
CA GLU A 208 -9.74 -13.55 16.62
C GLU A 208 -10.52 -14.51 15.72
N ASN A 209 -11.66 -15.02 16.18
CA ASN A 209 -12.38 -16.14 15.56
C ASN A 209 -13.69 -15.73 14.86
N ALA A 210 -14.04 -14.43 14.76
CA ALA A 210 -15.17 -13.97 13.97
C ALA A 210 -14.79 -12.79 13.05
N SER A 211 -15.76 -12.26 12.31
CA SER A 211 -15.56 -11.08 11.48
C SER A 211 -15.20 -9.87 12.35
N LYS A 212 -13.95 -9.42 12.26
CA LYS A 212 -13.46 -8.23 12.96
C LYS A 212 -14.33 -7.00 12.69
N GLU A 213 -14.77 -6.82 11.45
CA GLU A 213 -15.63 -5.71 11.05
C GLU A 213 -16.99 -5.75 11.77
N GLU A 214 -17.62 -6.92 11.87
CA GLU A 214 -18.90 -7.06 12.58
C GLU A 214 -18.75 -6.81 14.09
N VAL A 215 -17.66 -7.30 14.70
CA VAL A 215 -17.39 -7.08 16.13
C VAL A 215 -17.15 -5.59 16.41
N VAL A 216 -16.31 -4.92 15.60
CA VAL A 216 -16.07 -3.47 15.70
C VAL A 216 -17.38 -2.69 15.53
N ASN A 217 -18.23 -3.08 14.57
CA ASN A 217 -19.53 -2.45 14.36
C ASN A 217 -20.49 -2.58 15.56
N GLN A 218 -20.36 -3.61 16.39
CA GLN A 218 -21.14 -3.73 17.63
C GLN A 218 -20.56 -2.88 18.77
N LEU A 219 -19.24 -2.76 18.82
CA LEU A 219 -18.53 -2.07 19.88
C LEU A 219 -18.45 -0.55 19.70
N ARG A 220 -18.71 -0.02 18.49
CA ARG A 220 -18.59 1.42 18.18
C ARG A 220 -19.64 2.34 18.84
N SER A 221 -20.60 1.79 19.60
CA SER A 221 -21.59 2.62 20.31
C SER A 221 -20.94 3.47 21.41
N LEU A 222 -21.52 4.65 21.69
CA LEU A 222 -20.98 5.57 22.70
C LEU A 222 -20.96 4.91 24.08
N GLU A 223 -21.97 4.11 24.40
CA GLU A 223 -22.12 3.39 25.66
C GLU A 223 -21.02 2.33 25.82
N CYS A 224 -20.72 1.56 24.76
CA CYS A 224 -19.63 0.57 24.78
C CYS A 224 -18.27 1.25 24.96
N LEU A 225 -18.02 2.37 24.27
CA LEU A 225 -16.76 3.11 24.43
C LEU A 225 -16.62 3.72 25.82
N GLN A 226 -17.69 4.25 26.40
CA GLN A 226 -17.69 4.72 27.79
C GLN A 226 -17.42 3.57 28.76
N ALA A 227 -18.03 2.40 28.52
CA ALA A 227 -17.79 1.22 29.34
C ALA A 227 -16.32 0.78 29.31
N LEU A 228 -15.75 0.65 28.11
CA LEU A 228 -14.36 0.30 27.88
C LEU A 228 -13.39 1.33 28.49
N LYS A 229 -13.70 2.62 28.36
CA LYS A 229 -12.91 3.73 28.93
C LYS A 229 -12.84 3.65 30.45
N GLU A 230 -13.97 3.46 31.10
CA GLU A 230 -14.06 3.44 32.58
C GLU A 230 -13.32 2.24 33.15
N VAL A 231 -13.53 1.03 32.61
CA VAL A 231 -12.79 -0.15 33.09
C VAL A 231 -11.29 -0.02 32.82
N PHE A 232 -10.90 0.55 31.67
CA PHE A 232 -9.50 0.79 31.36
C PHE A 232 -8.87 1.76 32.36
N LEU A 233 -9.57 2.85 32.71
CA LEU A 233 -9.09 3.82 33.69
C LEU A 233 -8.97 3.20 35.09
N ASP A 234 -9.92 2.36 35.50
CA ASP A 234 -9.85 1.63 36.76
C ASP A 234 -8.64 0.70 36.82
N LEU A 235 -8.39 -0.06 35.75
CA LEU A 235 -7.21 -0.93 35.65
C LEU A 235 -5.89 -0.15 35.66
N VAL A 236 -5.86 1.04 35.06
CA VAL A 236 -4.69 1.92 35.06
C VAL A 236 -4.40 2.50 36.46
N THR A 237 -5.44 2.82 37.23
CA THR A 237 -5.30 3.52 38.52
C THR A 237 -5.22 2.59 39.72
N HIS A 238 -5.93 1.45 39.68
CA HIS A 238 -6.06 0.51 40.80
C HIS A 238 -5.60 -0.91 40.46
N GLY A 239 -5.33 -1.23 39.19
CA GLY A 239 -4.86 -2.55 38.79
C GLY A 239 -3.40 -2.76 39.13
N PHE A 240 -3.11 -3.68 40.07
CA PHE A 240 -1.73 -4.00 40.46
C PHE A 240 -1.34 -5.42 40.08
N GLY A 241 -0.19 -5.55 39.41
CA GLY A 241 0.45 -6.83 39.12
C GLY A 241 0.18 -7.34 37.69
N HIS A 242 0.97 -8.34 37.29
CA HIS A 242 1.07 -8.83 35.91
C HIS A 242 -0.29 -9.09 35.24
N ARG A 243 -1.21 -9.81 35.89
CA ARG A 243 -2.51 -10.16 35.28
C ARG A 243 -3.37 -8.94 34.94
N TYR A 244 -3.34 -7.91 35.77
CA TYR A 244 -4.11 -6.69 35.54
C TYR A 244 -3.42 -5.78 34.51
N HIS A 245 -2.08 -5.73 34.51
CA HIS A 245 -1.33 -5.00 33.48
C HIS A 245 -1.53 -5.63 32.09
N GLN A 246 -1.57 -6.96 32.00
CA GLN A 246 -1.88 -7.65 30.75
C GLN A 246 -3.30 -7.32 30.29
N LEU A 247 -4.31 -7.45 31.17
CA LEU A 247 -5.70 -7.15 30.84
C LEU A 247 -5.88 -5.70 30.36
N ARG A 248 -5.22 -4.74 31.01
CA ARG A 248 -5.18 -3.33 30.57
C ARG A 248 -4.65 -3.21 29.14
N ASN A 249 -3.58 -3.91 28.82
CA ASN A 249 -2.98 -3.88 27.48
C ASN A 249 -3.90 -4.54 26.44
N ASP A 250 -4.55 -5.66 26.79
CA ASP A 250 -5.52 -6.33 25.92
C ASP A 250 -6.70 -5.40 25.58
N LEU A 251 -7.22 -4.67 26.57
CA LEU A 251 -8.26 -3.67 26.35
C LEU A 251 -7.79 -2.48 25.52
N LEU A 252 -6.52 -2.07 25.65
CA LEU A 252 -5.92 -1.04 24.82
C LEU A 252 -5.78 -1.48 23.36
N VAL A 253 -5.48 -2.77 23.11
CA VAL A 253 -5.51 -3.33 21.75
C VAL A 253 -6.91 -3.26 21.17
N ILE A 254 -7.94 -3.64 21.94
CA ILE A 254 -9.35 -3.49 21.51
C ILE A 254 -9.64 -2.02 21.19
N ALA A 255 -9.29 -1.09 22.06
CA ALA A 255 -9.49 0.35 21.83
C ALA A 255 -8.76 0.85 20.56
N THR A 256 -7.56 0.32 20.28
CA THR A 256 -6.79 0.63 19.07
C THR A 256 -7.51 0.16 17.81
N LEU A 257 -8.03 -1.07 17.81
CA LEU A 257 -8.84 -1.60 16.69
C LEU A 257 -10.12 -0.79 16.46
N LEU A 258 -10.77 -0.32 17.53
CA LEU A 258 -11.96 0.52 17.41
C LEU A 258 -11.62 1.89 16.82
N ALA A 259 -10.50 2.49 17.22
CA ALA A 259 -10.03 3.78 16.72
C ALA A 259 -9.63 3.77 15.24
N GLU A 260 -9.27 2.60 14.68
CA GLU A 260 -8.98 2.47 13.24
C GLU A 260 -10.22 2.68 12.36
N SER A 261 -11.43 2.51 12.91
CA SER A 261 -12.68 2.75 12.19
C SER A 261 -13.10 4.22 12.32
N PRO A 262 -13.24 4.98 11.22
CA PRO A 262 -13.62 6.40 11.25
C PRO A 262 -15.00 6.68 11.86
N ALA A 263 -15.86 5.67 11.95
CA ALA A 263 -17.22 5.79 12.50
C ALA A 263 -17.26 5.69 14.04
N THR A 264 -16.13 5.42 14.70
CA THR A 264 -16.05 5.22 16.15
C THR A 264 -15.90 6.55 16.87
N PRO A 265 -16.81 6.94 17.78
CA PRO A 265 -16.78 8.24 18.49
C PRO A 265 -15.76 8.27 19.66
N MET A 266 -14.48 8.11 19.34
CA MET A 266 -13.37 8.10 20.31
C MET A 266 -13.19 9.46 21.01
N ILE A 267 -13.50 10.56 20.31
CA ILE A 267 -13.40 11.92 20.85
C ILE A 267 -14.59 12.22 21.76
N GLU A 268 -15.81 11.97 21.30
CA GLU A 268 -17.06 12.26 22.02
C GLU A 268 -17.20 11.41 23.28
N SER A 269 -16.69 10.18 23.27
CA SER A 269 -16.62 9.33 24.48
C SER A 269 -15.65 9.87 25.55
N GLY A 270 -14.77 10.80 25.18
CA GLY A 270 -13.67 11.31 26.00
C GLY A 270 -12.51 10.32 26.14
N PHE A 271 -12.55 9.16 25.49
CA PHE A 271 -11.53 8.13 25.62
C PHE A 271 -10.22 8.57 24.94
N ALA A 272 -10.30 9.20 23.76
CA ALA A 272 -9.14 9.74 23.05
C ALA A 272 -8.30 10.66 23.94
N LYS A 273 -8.93 11.56 24.70
CA LYS A 273 -8.23 12.48 25.62
C LYS A 273 -7.46 11.73 26.72
N ILE A 274 -8.05 10.70 27.32
CA ILE A 274 -7.39 9.89 28.36
C ILE A 274 -6.18 9.17 27.78
N LEU A 275 -6.34 8.55 26.61
CA LEU A 275 -5.27 7.83 25.92
C LEU A 275 -4.10 8.75 25.56
N ILE A 276 -4.39 9.96 25.03
CA ILE A 276 -3.37 10.96 24.71
C ILE A 276 -2.62 11.39 25.98
N VAL A 277 -3.34 11.70 27.07
CA VAL A 277 -2.70 12.11 28.33
C VAL A 277 -1.79 11.01 28.89
N LEU A 278 -2.23 9.75 28.86
CA LEU A 278 -1.41 8.62 29.29
C LEU A 278 -0.16 8.44 28.42
N ALA A 279 -0.30 8.68 27.12
CA ALA A 279 0.79 8.55 26.17
C ALA A 279 1.86 9.64 26.35
N THR A 280 1.51 10.84 26.83
CA THR A 280 2.46 11.97 26.99
C THR A 280 2.93 12.20 28.43
N PHE A 281 2.38 11.47 29.40
CA PHE A 281 2.53 11.77 30.83
C PHE A 281 3.98 11.73 31.35
N THR A 282 4.84 10.86 30.80
CA THR A 282 6.24 10.74 31.25
C THR A 282 7.12 11.87 30.73
N GLU A 283 6.81 12.38 29.54
CA GLU A 283 7.66 13.37 28.85
C GLU A 283 7.22 14.81 29.12
N VAL A 284 5.96 15.01 29.51
CA VAL A 284 5.39 16.34 29.75
C VAL A 284 4.94 16.43 31.20
N GLU A 285 5.61 17.29 31.97
CA GLU A 285 5.24 17.60 33.36
C GLU A 285 3.95 18.43 33.42
N ARG A 286 2.81 17.78 33.20
CA ARG A 286 1.49 18.39 33.39
C ARG A 286 0.67 17.56 34.39
N PRO A 287 0.29 18.15 35.53
CA PRO A 287 -0.65 17.52 36.43
C PRO A 287 -2.00 17.35 35.71
N SER A 288 -2.34 16.12 35.33
CA SER A 288 -3.67 15.80 34.83
C SER A 288 -4.50 15.18 35.95
N SER A 289 -5.62 15.83 36.29
CA SER A 289 -6.60 15.27 37.23
C SER A 289 -7.20 13.95 36.73
N LEU A 290 -7.16 13.71 35.40
CA LEU A 290 -7.74 12.54 34.75
C LEU A 290 -7.02 11.23 35.08
N VAL A 291 -5.75 11.30 35.49
CA VAL A 291 -4.94 10.10 35.76
C VAL A 291 -4.33 10.14 37.17
N LYS A 292 -5.03 10.81 38.09
CA LYS A 292 -4.58 10.96 39.46
C LYS A 292 -4.46 9.58 40.13
N GLY A 293 -3.24 9.20 40.50
CA GLY A 293 -2.94 7.92 41.15
C GLY A 293 -2.19 6.92 40.27
N PHE A 294 -2.13 7.13 38.95
CA PHE A 294 -1.30 6.31 38.07
C PHE A 294 0.19 6.50 38.36
N LYS A 295 0.91 5.39 38.41
CA LYS A 295 2.36 5.34 38.53
C LYS A 295 2.91 4.32 37.55
N LEU A 296 3.82 4.75 36.69
CA LEU A 296 4.54 3.87 35.79
C LEU A 296 5.58 3.07 36.59
N THR A 297 5.58 1.75 36.45
CA THR A 297 6.48 0.85 37.19
C THR A 297 7.70 0.43 36.37
N TYR A 298 7.76 0.83 35.09
CA TYR A 298 8.78 0.42 34.12
C TYR A 298 8.87 -1.11 33.94
N SER A 299 7.77 -1.81 34.20
CA SER A 299 7.60 -3.24 33.88
C SER A 299 7.56 -3.48 32.38
N TYR A 300 7.70 -4.75 31.97
CA TYR A 300 7.57 -5.11 30.55
C TYR A 300 6.17 -4.79 30.02
N GLU A 301 5.13 -4.99 30.83
CA GLU A 301 3.75 -4.67 30.45
C GLU A 301 3.52 -3.16 30.32
N ASP A 302 4.20 -2.33 31.12
CA ASP A 302 4.17 -0.87 30.96
C ASP A 302 4.91 -0.41 29.69
N PHE A 303 5.99 -1.09 29.33
CA PHE A 303 6.68 -0.87 28.07
C PHE A 303 5.79 -1.19 26.86
N GLU A 304 5.08 -2.33 26.88
CA GLU A 304 4.09 -2.67 25.84
C GLU A 304 2.92 -1.67 25.81
N MET A 305 2.42 -1.25 26.98
CA MET A 305 1.40 -0.21 27.05
C MET A 305 1.86 1.08 26.38
N LYS A 306 3.09 1.54 26.66
CA LYS A 306 3.64 2.78 26.09
C LYS A 306 3.72 2.71 24.56
N LYS A 307 4.12 1.57 24.00
CA LYS A 307 4.12 1.34 22.54
C LYS A 307 2.71 1.43 21.94
N LEU A 308 1.74 0.77 22.56
CA LEU A 308 0.33 0.80 22.13
C LEU A 308 -0.25 2.22 22.21
N LEU A 309 0.07 2.97 23.27
CA LEU A 309 -0.33 4.37 23.45
C LEU A 309 0.25 5.30 22.38
N PHE A 310 1.49 5.10 21.96
CA PHE A 310 2.04 5.83 20.81
C PHE A 310 1.31 5.44 19.52
N ASN A 311 1.09 4.14 19.28
CA ASN A 311 0.40 3.70 18.07
C ASN A 311 -1.00 4.31 17.92
N ILE A 312 -1.79 4.33 19.01
CA ILE A 312 -3.15 4.90 18.96
C ILE A 312 -3.15 6.42 18.73
N ILE A 313 -2.12 7.17 19.16
CA ILE A 313 -1.98 8.59 18.78
C ILE A 313 -1.87 8.71 17.26
N GLY A 314 -1.05 7.88 16.61
CA GLY A 314 -0.89 7.89 15.16
C GLY A 314 -2.21 7.62 14.44
N ILE A 315 -3.03 6.70 14.97
CA ILE A 315 -4.37 6.41 14.44
C ILE A 315 -5.31 7.61 14.62
N LEU A 316 -5.38 8.17 15.84
CA LEU A 316 -6.23 9.32 16.15
C LEU A 316 -5.87 10.56 15.31
N SER A 317 -4.60 10.73 14.94
CA SER A 317 -4.16 11.86 14.11
C SER A 317 -4.74 11.86 12.69
N LYS A 318 -5.28 10.73 12.23
CA LYS A 318 -5.98 10.65 10.93
C LYS A 318 -7.34 11.35 10.94
N ASP A 319 -7.93 11.56 12.11
CA ASP A 319 -9.13 12.37 12.28
C ASP A 319 -8.75 13.84 12.52
N PRO A 320 -9.07 14.77 11.59
CA PRO A 320 -8.79 16.19 11.76
C PRO A 320 -9.38 16.79 13.04
N SER A 321 -10.49 16.23 13.55
CA SER A 321 -11.13 16.65 14.81
C SER A 321 -10.23 16.43 16.03
N ALA A 322 -9.26 15.50 15.95
CA ALA A 322 -8.32 15.23 17.03
C ALA A 322 -7.21 16.27 17.15
N ALA A 323 -6.97 17.12 16.13
CA ALA A 323 -5.86 18.06 16.09
C ALA A 323 -5.77 18.95 17.34
N GLN A 324 -6.91 19.51 17.78
CA GLN A 324 -6.97 20.35 18.98
C GLN A 324 -6.58 19.57 20.25
N LEU A 325 -7.04 18.33 20.39
CA LEU A 325 -6.67 17.47 21.52
C LEU A 325 -5.16 17.16 21.52
N LEU A 326 -4.56 16.93 20.35
CA LEU A 326 -3.13 16.67 20.23
C LEU A 326 -2.29 17.89 20.63
N ILE A 327 -2.74 19.10 20.23
CA ILE A 327 -2.09 20.37 20.60
C ILE A 327 -2.22 20.63 22.09
N GLU A 328 -3.43 20.54 22.64
CA GLU A 328 -3.72 20.85 24.04
C GLU A 328 -2.97 19.95 25.02
N ASN A 329 -2.67 18.71 24.63
CA ASN A 329 -2.01 17.72 25.48
C ASN A 329 -0.51 17.53 25.15
N ASP A 330 0.11 18.50 24.46
CA ASP A 330 1.56 18.56 24.18
C ASP A 330 2.14 17.29 23.55
N VAL A 331 1.39 16.69 22.60
CA VAL A 331 1.85 15.47 21.92
C VAL A 331 3.16 15.69 21.16
N ILE A 332 3.31 16.82 20.47
CA ILE A 332 4.55 17.13 19.75
C ILE A 332 5.77 17.19 20.68
N PRO A 333 5.77 17.99 21.77
CA PRO A 333 6.83 17.96 22.78
C PRO A 333 7.14 16.54 23.30
N ALA A 334 6.11 15.75 23.62
CA ALA A 334 6.27 14.40 24.15
C ALA A 334 6.94 13.46 23.15
N LEU A 335 6.60 13.53 21.87
CA LEU A 335 7.25 12.71 20.84
C LEU A 335 8.68 13.21 20.55
N LEU A 336 8.91 14.53 20.57
CA LEU A 336 10.22 15.14 20.37
C LEU A 336 11.20 14.88 21.53
N TYR A 337 10.71 14.49 22.70
CA TYR A 337 11.55 14.02 23.82
C TYR A 337 12.41 12.83 23.42
N TYR A 338 11.93 11.99 22.49
CA TYR A 338 12.70 10.85 22.00
C TYR A 338 13.58 11.18 20.80
N VAL A 339 13.55 12.40 20.26
CA VAL A 339 14.38 12.82 19.11
C VAL A 339 15.73 13.34 19.61
N GLU A 340 16.41 12.51 20.39
CA GLU A 340 17.74 12.75 20.95
C GLU A 340 18.44 11.43 21.27
N GLN A 341 19.75 11.49 21.50
CA GLN A 341 20.50 10.31 21.93
C GLN A 341 20.15 9.96 23.38
N TYR A 342 20.02 8.66 23.67
CA TYR A 342 19.84 8.19 25.04
C TYR A 342 20.97 8.68 25.94
N GLN A 343 20.60 9.34 27.05
CA GLN A 343 21.50 9.74 28.11
C GLN A 343 21.26 8.82 29.32
N THR A 344 22.32 8.42 30.02
CA THR A 344 22.19 7.55 31.21
C THR A 344 21.31 8.24 32.27
N PRO A 345 20.14 7.68 32.62
CA PRO A 345 19.21 8.32 33.52
C PRO A 345 19.66 8.16 34.97
N GLY A 346 19.26 9.12 35.81
CA GLY A 346 19.15 8.91 37.25
C GLY A 346 17.91 8.05 37.51
N PHE A 347 18.09 6.85 38.08
CA PHE A 347 17.04 5.85 38.34
C PHE A 347 15.73 6.41 38.95
N PRO A 348 14.54 5.83 38.65
CA PRO A 348 14.23 4.74 37.68
C PRO A 348 13.68 5.25 36.33
N ASP A 349 14.13 4.62 35.23
CA ASP A 349 13.76 4.95 33.83
C ASP A 349 13.89 3.70 32.92
N TRP A 350 13.48 3.80 31.65
CA TRP A 350 13.63 2.75 30.63
C TRP A 350 15.08 2.33 30.43
N SER A 351 15.31 1.05 30.15
CA SER A 351 16.63 0.61 29.67
C SER A 351 16.98 1.26 28.33
N ALA A 352 18.28 1.44 28.04
CA ALA A 352 18.74 2.01 26.76
C ALA A 352 18.11 1.31 25.54
N THR A 353 17.95 -0.02 25.58
CA THR A 353 17.28 -0.79 24.52
C THR A 353 15.80 -0.48 24.39
N GLN A 354 15.09 -0.30 25.51
CA GLN A 354 13.67 0.04 25.51
C GLN A 354 13.48 1.49 25.05
N TYR A 355 14.33 2.41 25.50
CA TYR A 355 14.30 3.81 25.05
C TYR A 355 14.45 3.92 23.54
N GLU A 356 15.45 3.25 22.94
CA GLU A 356 15.66 3.29 21.50
C GLU A 356 14.52 2.60 20.69
N GLU A 357 13.81 1.64 21.29
CA GLU A 357 12.60 1.07 20.70
C GLU A 357 11.40 2.04 20.80
N LEU A 358 11.19 2.70 21.94
CA LEU A 358 10.19 3.74 22.09
C LEU A 358 10.48 4.95 21.20
N GLN A 359 11.75 5.28 21.00
CA GLN A 359 12.19 6.31 20.08
C GLN A 359 11.72 6.03 18.65
N LEU A 360 11.85 4.79 18.17
CA LEU A 360 11.33 4.44 16.85
C LEU A 360 9.81 4.59 16.76
N HIS A 361 9.07 4.21 17.80
CA HIS A 361 7.61 4.40 17.85
C HIS A 361 7.25 5.90 17.87
N ALA A 362 7.94 6.69 18.69
CA ALA A 362 7.71 8.12 18.81
C ALA A 362 7.95 8.87 17.49
N ILE A 363 9.07 8.58 16.80
CA ILE A 363 9.38 9.21 15.51
C ILE A 363 8.41 8.72 14.42
N ALA A 364 8.03 7.43 14.42
CA ALA A 364 7.04 6.90 13.48
C ALA A 364 5.67 7.59 13.63
N VAL A 365 5.23 7.82 14.87
CA VAL A 365 3.98 8.53 15.18
C VAL A 365 4.10 10.01 14.86
N LEU A 366 5.27 10.63 15.14
CA LEU A 366 5.54 12.02 14.79
C LEU A 366 5.37 12.27 13.29
N ALA A 367 5.71 11.30 12.43
CA ALA A 367 5.50 11.43 10.97
C ALA A 367 4.02 11.45 10.55
N SER A 368 3.11 10.98 11.42
CA SER A 368 1.66 11.06 11.19
C SER A 368 1.05 12.31 11.82
N VAL A 369 1.54 12.70 13.01
CA VAL A 369 1.00 13.82 13.79
C VAL A 369 1.51 15.17 13.28
N ALA A 370 2.79 15.29 12.93
CA ALA A 370 3.41 16.57 12.58
C ALA A 370 2.73 17.30 11.40
N PRO A 371 2.32 16.64 10.31
CA PRO A 371 1.58 17.28 9.21
C PRO A 371 0.21 17.85 9.61
N VAL A 372 -0.39 17.33 10.68
CA VAL A 372 -1.72 17.74 11.17
C VAL A 372 -1.63 18.96 12.09
N VAL A 373 -0.51 19.12 12.80
CA VAL A 373 -0.30 20.18 13.80
C VAL A 373 1.00 20.97 13.54
N VAL A 374 1.16 21.43 12.29
CA VAL A 374 2.39 22.07 11.77
C VAL A 374 2.84 23.27 12.61
N ASP A 375 1.92 24.13 13.06
CA ASP A 375 2.29 25.30 13.87
C ASP A 375 2.95 24.91 15.20
N LYS A 376 2.40 23.89 15.86
CA LYS A 376 2.97 23.36 17.11
C LYS A 376 4.33 22.70 16.81
N TYR A 377 4.44 21.92 15.74
CA TYR A 377 5.68 21.33 15.26
C TYR A 377 6.81 22.37 15.08
N LEU A 378 6.52 23.47 14.38
CA LEU A 378 7.48 24.55 14.16
C LEU A 378 7.84 25.28 15.46
N SER A 379 6.85 25.57 16.31
CA SER A 379 7.08 26.23 17.61
C SER A 379 8.02 25.44 18.52
N CYS A 380 8.05 24.11 18.38
CA CYS A 380 8.92 23.20 19.14
C CYS A 380 10.32 23.01 18.52
N ARG A 381 10.65 23.74 17.43
CA ARG A 381 11.93 23.65 16.69
C ARG A 381 12.22 22.22 16.20
N ALA A 382 11.18 21.51 15.78
CA ALA A 382 11.27 20.10 15.42
C ALA A 382 12.23 19.83 14.25
N ASN A 383 12.22 20.69 13.21
CA ASN A 383 13.18 20.61 12.09
C ASN A 383 14.64 20.59 12.58
N THR A 384 15.01 21.53 13.45
CA THR A 384 16.37 21.62 14.02
C THR A 384 16.73 20.33 14.77
N ARG A 385 15.82 19.82 15.61
CA ARG A 385 16.05 18.59 16.38
C ARG A 385 16.25 17.38 15.47
N LEU A 386 15.40 17.21 14.46
CA LEU A 386 15.50 16.12 13.49
C LEU A 386 16.79 16.18 12.67
N LEU A 387 17.21 17.37 12.23
CA LEU A 387 18.47 17.54 11.51
C LEU A 387 19.67 17.19 12.41
N VAL A 388 19.71 17.63 13.66
CA VAL A 388 20.76 17.25 14.62
C VAL A 388 20.75 15.74 14.86
N PHE A 389 19.57 15.15 15.05
CA PHE A 389 19.40 13.72 15.26
C PHE A 389 19.84 12.87 14.05
N LEU A 390 19.62 13.35 12.83
CA LEU A 390 20.12 12.72 11.61
C LEU A 390 21.66 12.70 11.56
N LYS A 391 22.35 13.72 12.08
CA LYS A 391 23.82 13.70 12.22
C LYS A 391 24.27 12.57 13.14
N TRP A 392 23.58 12.37 14.26
CA TRP A 392 23.84 11.24 15.17
C TRP A 392 23.60 9.89 14.49
N CYS A 393 22.58 9.79 13.63
CA CYS A 393 22.26 8.54 12.90
C CYS A 393 23.40 8.07 11.99
N ILE A 394 24.13 9.00 11.34
CA ILE A 394 25.28 8.68 10.48
C ILE A 394 26.62 8.66 11.25
N GLY A 395 26.63 9.11 12.50
CA GLY A 395 27.79 9.17 13.38
C GLY A 395 28.16 7.84 14.06
N GLN A 396 29.36 7.79 14.64
CA GLN A 396 29.93 6.61 15.31
C GLN A 396 29.48 6.43 16.76
N ASP A 397 28.62 7.32 17.28
CA ASP A 397 28.11 7.27 18.65
C ASP A 397 27.43 5.92 18.96
N PRO A 398 27.40 5.50 20.24
CA PRO A 398 26.85 4.21 20.62
C PRO A 398 25.37 4.05 20.25
N PHE A 399 25.01 2.81 19.94
CA PHE A 399 23.66 2.34 19.67
C PHE A 399 23.44 1.06 20.49
N PHE A 400 22.36 1.02 21.27
CA PHE A 400 22.13 -0.06 22.25
C PHE A 400 21.09 -1.08 21.77
N GLY A 401 20.30 -0.72 20.77
CA GLY A 401 19.17 -1.46 20.26
C GLY A 401 19.59 -2.72 19.50
N ARG A 402 18.71 -3.72 19.52
CA ARG A 402 18.93 -4.97 18.78
C ARG A 402 18.31 -4.97 17.38
N GLY A 403 17.45 -4.00 17.07
CA GLY A 403 16.73 -3.87 15.79
C GLY A 403 15.73 -5.00 15.51
N ASN A 404 15.22 -5.65 16.57
CA ASN A 404 14.23 -6.73 16.47
C ASN A 404 12.78 -6.22 16.58
N SER A 405 12.59 -4.94 16.88
CA SER A 405 11.26 -4.34 16.99
C SER A 405 10.63 -4.17 15.61
N PHE A 406 9.30 -4.06 15.56
CA PHE A 406 8.54 -3.86 14.33
C PHE A 406 9.11 -2.70 13.49
N HIS A 407 9.29 -1.53 14.11
CA HIS A 407 9.90 -0.36 13.48
C HIS A 407 11.43 -0.49 13.28
N GLY A 408 12.11 -1.38 14.00
CA GLY A 408 13.55 -1.65 13.86
C GLY A 408 13.93 -2.55 12.67
N THR A 409 12.94 -3.16 12.01
CA THR A 409 13.15 -4.05 10.85
C THR A 409 14.09 -3.41 9.83
N GLY A 410 15.11 -4.17 9.40
CA GLY A 410 16.15 -3.79 8.42
C GLY A 410 17.27 -2.86 8.94
N GLY A 411 17.19 -2.38 10.18
CA GLY A 411 18.24 -1.60 10.87
C GLY A 411 18.97 -2.39 11.96
N ARG A 412 19.13 -3.70 11.78
CA ARG A 412 19.66 -4.58 12.86
C ARG A 412 21.08 -4.17 13.26
N GLY A 413 21.25 -3.75 14.52
CA GLY A 413 22.54 -3.37 15.10
C GLY A 413 23.09 -2.03 14.60
N ASN A 414 22.25 -1.18 14.00
CA ASN A 414 22.65 0.15 13.53
C ASN A 414 21.48 1.16 13.64
N LYS A 415 21.75 2.42 13.30
CA LYS A 415 20.81 3.55 13.41
C LYS A 415 19.98 3.78 12.14
N LEU A 416 19.99 2.86 11.17
CA LEU A 416 19.32 3.07 9.88
C LEU A 416 17.79 3.18 10.02
N ALA A 417 17.20 2.49 11.00
CA ALA A 417 15.78 2.61 11.28
C ALA A 417 15.42 4.01 11.79
N GLN A 418 16.23 4.57 12.70
CA GLN A 418 16.09 5.92 13.24
C GLN A 418 16.25 6.98 12.14
N MET A 419 17.25 6.80 11.27
CA MET A 419 17.45 7.65 10.10
C MET A 419 16.21 7.65 9.21
N ARG A 420 15.70 6.46 8.83
CA ARG A 420 14.51 6.30 7.99
C ARG A 420 13.31 7.03 8.57
N TYR A 421 12.98 6.80 9.85
CA TYR A 421 11.78 7.43 10.42
C TYR A 421 11.96 8.95 10.56
N SER A 422 13.17 9.44 10.84
CA SER A 422 13.44 10.87 10.91
C SER A 422 13.28 11.54 9.55
N LEU A 423 13.79 10.91 8.48
CA LEU A 423 13.56 11.35 7.10
C LEU A 423 12.08 11.30 6.74
N ARG A 424 11.35 10.26 7.17
CA ARG A 424 9.91 10.14 6.95
C ARG A 424 9.13 11.28 7.63
N VAL A 425 9.54 11.73 8.82
CA VAL A 425 8.95 12.92 9.46
C VAL A 425 9.18 14.15 8.58
N LEU A 426 10.43 14.44 8.21
CA LEU A 426 10.76 15.58 7.35
C LEU A 426 9.98 15.55 6.03
N ARG A 427 9.94 14.39 5.37
CA ARG A 427 9.16 14.17 4.15
C ARG A 427 7.67 14.45 4.36
N SER A 428 7.10 13.95 5.46
CA SER A 428 5.66 14.11 5.74
C SER A 428 5.26 15.57 5.93
N VAL A 429 6.09 16.38 6.60
CA VAL A 429 5.80 17.81 6.81
C VAL A 429 6.08 18.64 5.56
N VAL A 430 7.13 18.32 4.80
CA VAL A 430 7.45 19.00 3.54
C VAL A 430 6.39 18.71 2.46
N ALA A 431 5.83 17.50 2.44
CA ALA A 431 4.72 17.12 1.54
C ALA A 431 3.40 17.87 1.82
N THR A 432 3.31 18.68 2.88
CA THR A 432 2.20 19.62 3.08
C THR A 432 2.31 20.88 2.21
N TYR A 433 3.44 21.07 1.52
CA TYR A 433 3.75 22.27 0.73
C TYR A 433 3.55 23.58 1.52
N ASN A 434 3.81 23.53 2.83
CA ASN A 434 3.73 24.70 3.69
C ASN A 434 5.04 25.50 3.63
N ASP A 435 4.98 26.73 3.12
CA ASP A 435 6.14 27.61 2.95
C ASP A 435 6.91 27.87 4.25
N ALA A 436 6.23 27.96 5.40
CA ALA A 436 6.89 28.20 6.68
C ALA A 436 7.75 26.99 7.10
N VAL A 437 7.31 25.77 6.78
CA VAL A 437 8.08 24.54 7.01
C VAL A 437 9.31 24.51 6.13
N SER A 438 9.14 24.71 4.82
CA SER A 438 10.23 24.67 3.85
C SER A 438 11.26 25.75 4.13
N LYS A 439 10.82 27.00 4.36
CA LYS A 439 11.70 28.11 4.72
C LYS A 439 12.47 27.84 6.00
N ASN A 440 11.79 27.40 7.07
CA ASN A 440 12.47 27.09 8.32
C ASN A 440 13.50 25.97 8.13
N LEU A 441 13.16 24.91 7.40
CA LEU A 441 14.07 23.78 7.17
C LEU A 441 15.31 24.20 6.35
N CYS A 442 15.13 25.06 5.33
CA CYS A 442 16.21 25.70 4.60
C CYS A 442 17.11 26.56 5.52
N ASP A 443 16.52 27.42 6.35
CA ASP A 443 17.24 28.28 7.29
C ASP A 443 18.08 27.47 8.31
N GLN A 444 17.68 26.22 8.60
CA GLN A 444 18.44 25.31 9.46
C GLN A 444 19.58 24.56 8.73
N GLY A 445 19.81 24.81 7.44
CA GLY A 445 20.89 24.20 6.66
C GLY A 445 20.57 22.80 6.12
N ALA A 446 19.29 22.48 5.89
CA ALA A 446 18.92 21.17 5.36
C ALA A 446 19.50 20.90 3.96
N ILE A 447 19.55 21.91 3.07
CA ILE A 447 20.04 21.74 1.69
C ILE A 447 21.52 21.33 1.65
N SER A 448 22.34 21.79 2.59
CA SER A 448 23.75 21.38 2.68
C SER A 448 23.93 20.06 3.43
N GLN A 449 23.12 19.80 4.46
CA GLN A 449 23.26 18.59 5.27
C GLN A 449 22.70 17.31 4.61
N LEU A 450 21.56 17.41 3.93
CA LEU A 450 20.89 16.24 3.35
C LEU A 450 21.72 15.53 2.25
N PRO A 451 22.48 16.23 1.38
CA PRO A 451 23.42 15.60 0.46
C PRO A 451 24.48 14.72 1.14
N ASP A 452 25.01 15.13 2.30
CA ASP A 452 25.96 14.30 3.06
C ASP A 452 25.32 12.98 3.55
N ILE A 453 24.08 13.05 4.02
CA ILE A 453 23.31 11.88 4.46
C ILE A 453 22.97 10.99 3.26
N LEU A 454 22.63 11.60 2.12
CA LEU A 454 22.36 10.90 0.87
C LEU A 454 23.60 10.12 0.41
N LYS A 455 24.76 10.77 0.43
CA LYS A 455 26.05 10.13 0.11
C LYS A 455 26.35 8.96 1.05
N TYR A 456 26.15 9.12 2.35
CA TYR A 456 26.26 8.03 3.32
C TYR A 456 25.34 6.85 2.96
N ALA A 457 24.08 7.12 2.65
CA ALA A 457 23.10 6.09 2.30
C ALA A 457 23.45 5.37 0.99
N VAL A 458 23.96 6.09 -0.01
CA VAL A 458 24.46 5.54 -1.29
C VAL A 458 25.65 4.63 -1.04
N ASP A 459 26.65 5.07 -0.27
CA ASP A 459 27.85 4.25 0.00
C ASP A 459 27.52 3.00 0.79
N LYS A 460 26.62 3.08 1.78
CA LYS A 460 26.15 1.90 2.53
C LYS A 460 25.36 0.92 1.66
N SER A 461 24.61 1.40 0.68
CA SER A 461 23.83 0.53 -0.21
C SER A 461 24.70 -0.36 -1.10
N LYS A 462 25.93 0.07 -1.41
CA LYS A 462 26.92 -0.73 -2.16
C LYS A 462 27.45 -1.92 -1.35
N GLU A 463 27.52 -1.79 -0.02
CA GLU A 463 28.00 -2.86 0.87
C GLU A 463 26.92 -3.91 1.12
N LYS A 464 25.67 -3.47 1.24
CA LYS A 464 24.52 -4.34 1.51
C LYS A 464 23.26 -3.69 0.95
N GLU A 465 22.65 -4.33 -0.04
CA GLU A 465 21.34 -3.91 -0.53
C GLU A 465 20.30 -4.06 0.59
N ALA A 466 19.83 -2.92 1.10
CA ALA A 466 18.77 -2.84 2.08
C ALA A 466 17.68 -1.91 1.54
N SER A 467 16.46 -2.42 1.42
CA SER A 467 15.28 -1.65 1.00
C SER A 467 15.13 -0.32 1.77
N ILE A 468 15.55 -0.28 3.04
CA ILE A 468 15.55 0.93 3.88
C ILE A 468 16.47 2.03 3.36
N LEU A 469 17.63 1.66 2.82
CA LEU A 469 18.57 2.64 2.28
C LEU A 469 18.01 3.24 0.99
N LEU A 470 17.38 2.43 0.13
CA LEU A 470 16.73 2.92 -1.09
C LEU A 470 15.56 3.86 -0.75
N GLU A 471 14.74 3.48 0.24
CA GLU A 471 13.66 4.33 0.77
C GLU A 471 14.21 5.66 1.32
N SER A 472 15.28 5.60 2.13
CA SER A 472 15.91 6.80 2.71
C SER A 472 16.48 7.73 1.63
N GLN A 473 17.09 7.17 0.58
CA GLN A 473 17.61 7.95 -0.54
C GLN A 473 16.46 8.65 -1.29
N ALA A 474 15.36 7.95 -1.57
CA ALA A 474 14.19 8.53 -2.22
C ALA A 474 13.52 9.63 -1.37
N ASP A 475 13.39 9.42 -0.05
CA ASP A 475 12.85 10.41 0.88
C ASP A 475 13.72 11.69 0.90
N ILE A 476 15.05 11.57 0.92
CA ILE A 476 15.96 12.72 0.87
C ILE A 476 15.81 13.50 -0.44
N LEU A 477 15.80 12.80 -1.58
CA LEU A 477 15.64 13.41 -2.90
C LEU A 477 14.31 14.18 -3.01
N LEU A 478 13.21 13.61 -2.49
CA LEU A 478 11.92 14.29 -2.47
C LEU A 478 11.94 15.54 -1.57
N ILE A 479 12.54 15.45 -0.38
CA ILE A 479 12.68 16.61 0.52
C ILE A 479 13.44 17.73 -0.20
N LEU A 480 14.58 17.42 -0.82
CA LEU A 480 15.39 18.40 -1.56
C LEU A 480 14.62 19.00 -2.74
N SER A 481 13.83 18.19 -3.45
CA SER A 481 13.01 18.63 -4.58
C SER A 481 12.06 19.76 -4.14
N VAL A 482 11.27 19.52 -3.10
CA VAL A 482 10.32 20.51 -2.59
C VAL A 482 11.01 21.73 -1.98
N LEU A 483 12.18 21.55 -1.33
CA LEU A 483 12.90 22.67 -0.74
C LEU A 483 13.45 23.64 -1.79
N CYS A 484 13.93 23.13 -2.93
CA CYS A 484 14.54 23.92 -4.00
C CYS A 484 13.56 24.37 -5.09
N GLU A 485 12.33 23.86 -5.07
CA GLU A 485 11.33 24.19 -6.08
C GLU A 485 11.11 25.71 -6.17
N ASN A 486 11.18 26.26 -7.38
CA ASN A 486 10.97 27.68 -7.69
C ASN A 486 11.87 28.72 -6.96
N ASP A 487 12.98 28.31 -6.32
CA ASP A 487 13.88 29.21 -5.59
C ASP A 487 15.33 29.07 -6.08
N VAL A 488 15.84 30.08 -6.80
CA VAL A 488 17.16 30.04 -7.45
C VAL A 488 18.31 29.97 -6.44
N ASP A 489 18.23 30.70 -5.33
CA ASP A 489 19.29 30.72 -4.31
C ASP A 489 19.47 29.33 -3.68
N ARG A 490 18.35 28.63 -3.45
CA ARG A 490 18.36 27.24 -2.93
C ARG A 490 18.91 26.25 -3.95
N LYS A 491 18.61 26.42 -5.23
CA LYS A 491 19.21 25.62 -6.32
C LYS A 491 20.72 25.84 -6.42
N GLU A 492 21.18 27.08 -6.24
CA GLU A 492 22.62 27.38 -6.20
C GLU A 492 23.31 26.70 -5.01
N LEU A 493 22.68 26.67 -3.83
CA LEU A 493 23.21 25.93 -2.66
C LEU A 493 23.30 24.42 -2.91
N PHE A 494 22.37 23.84 -3.66
CA PHE A 494 22.40 22.41 -4.02
C PHE A 494 23.46 22.08 -5.09
N SER A 495 23.68 23.00 -6.04
CA SER A 495 24.41 22.82 -7.32
C SER A 495 25.52 21.75 -7.35
N TYR A 496 26.78 22.11 -7.10
CA TYR A 496 27.95 21.27 -7.41
C TYR A 496 27.93 19.92 -6.69
N GLU A 497 27.74 19.92 -5.36
CA GLU A 497 27.76 18.71 -4.54
C GLU A 497 26.53 17.84 -4.80
N GLY A 498 25.35 18.46 -4.88
CA GLY A 498 24.09 17.77 -5.14
C GLY A 498 24.08 17.08 -6.50
N ILE A 499 24.54 17.76 -7.56
CA ILE A 499 24.65 17.19 -8.90
C ILE A 499 25.64 16.03 -8.93
N ASP A 500 26.79 16.16 -8.27
CA ASP A 500 27.80 15.09 -8.22
C ASP A 500 27.25 13.82 -7.57
N ILE A 501 26.35 13.97 -6.58
CA ILE A 501 25.63 12.87 -5.94
C ILE A 501 24.49 12.33 -6.83
N LEU A 502 23.85 13.15 -7.66
CA LEU A 502 22.78 12.73 -8.58
C LEU A 502 23.28 11.85 -9.74
N ILE A 503 24.47 12.13 -10.29
CA ILE A 503 25.00 11.45 -11.48
C ILE A 503 25.01 9.90 -11.37
N PRO A 504 25.44 9.28 -10.25
CA PRO A 504 25.36 7.83 -10.06
C PRO A 504 23.96 7.23 -10.24
N PHE A 505 22.88 7.93 -9.85
CA PHE A 505 21.52 7.41 -10.00
C PHE A 505 21.11 7.24 -11.46
N PHE A 506 21.57 8.15 -12.34
CA PHE A 506 21.32 8.07 -13.78
C PHE A 506 22.23 7.08 -14.52
N LYS A 507 23.28 6.57 -13.84
CA LYS A 507 24.17 5.50 -14.34
C LYS A 507 23.75 4.11 -13.88
N MET A 508 22.64 3.99 -13.15
CA MET A 508 22.16 2.72 -12.61
C MET A 508 21.89 1.71 -13.73
N ASP A 509 22.22 0.44 -13.49
CA ASP A 509 21.92 -0.64 -14.43
C ASP A 509 20.39 -0.75 -14.62
N PRO A 510 19.86 -0.63 -15.86
CA PRO A 510 18.43 -0.74 -16.13
C PRO A 510 17.79 -2.05 -15.64
N ARG A 511 18.58 -3.12 -15.49
CA ARG A 511 18.09 -4.40 -14.93
C ARG A 511 17.62 -4.27 -13.48
N MET A 512 18.12 -3.30 -12.74
CA MET A 512 17.74 -3.03 -11.34
C MET A 512 16.31 -2.53 -11.19
N LEU A 513 15.77 -1.88 -12.23
CA LEU A 513 14.41 -1.34 -12.26
C LEU A 513 13.34 -2.43 -12.02
N ASN A 514 13.61 -3.67 -12.45
CA ASN A 514 12.68 -4.79 -12.36
C ASN A 514 12.89 -5.71 -11.13
N THR A 515 13.74 -5.31 -10.18
CA THR A 515 14.06 -6.14 -8.99
C THR A 515 12.98 -6.16 -7.91
N GLY A 516 12.02 -5.23 -7.96
CA GLY A 516 10.99 -5.07 -6.93
C GLY A 516 11.49 -4.44 -5.61
N LEU A 517 12.78 -4.06 -5.53
CA LEU A 517 13.38 -3.49 -4.32
C LEU A 517 13.14 -1.98 -4.12
N GLY A 518 12.55 -1.30 -5.10
CA GLY A 518 12.24 0.14 -5.05
C GLY A 518 13.10 1.05 -5.94
N HIS A 519 13.99 0.49 -6.76
CA HIS A 519 14.86 1.24 -7.68
C HIS A 519 14.11 2.15 -8.68
N ASN A 520 12.90 1.78 -9.09
CA ASN A 520 12.04 2.63 -9.93
C ASN A 520 11.63 3.92 -9.22
N CYS A 521 11.19 3.80 -7.96
CA CYS A 521 10.82 4.95 -7.14
C CYS A 521 12.04 5.85 -6.93
N LEU A 522 13.20 5.26 -6.64
CA LEU A 522 14.44 6.00 -6.46
C LEU A 522 14.85 6.78 -7.71
N LEU A 523 14.79 6.17 -8.89
CA LEU A 523 15.11 6.85 -10.15
C LEU A 523 14.13 7.99 -10.44
N LEU A 524 12.83 7.78 -10.19
CA LEU A 524 11.82 8.83 -10.33
C LEU A 524 12.08 9.99 -9.36
N SER A 525 12.42 9.72 -8.10
CA SER A 525 12.81 10.74 -7.12
C SER A 525 14.08 11.48 -7.54
N ALA A 526 15.05 10.81 -8.18
CA ALA A 526 16.25 11.46 -8.70
C ALA A 526 15.94 12.37 -9.90
N LEU A 527 15.02 11.96 -10.79
CA LEU A 527 14.56 12.78 -11.91
C LEU A 527 13.75 14.00 -11.42
N ASP A 528 12.88 13.81 -10.44
CA ASP A 528 12.14 14.89 -9.78
C ASP A 528 13.07 15.89 -9.09
N CYS A 529 14.11 15.39 -8.41
CA CYS A 529 15.15 16.21 -7.79
C CYS A 529 15.99 16.95 -8.82
N LEU A 530 16.33 16.33 -9.95
CA LEU A 530 16.97 17.02 -11.06
C LEU A 530 16.08 18.16 -11.59
N TRP A 531 14.80 17.89 -11.81
CA TRP A 531 13.86 18.89 -12.30
C TRP A 531 13.74 20.07 -11.31
N SER A 532 13.50 19.76 -10.04
CA SER A 532 13.22 20.78 -9.03
C SER A 532 14.47 21.54 -8.58
N CYS A 533 15.61 20.86 -8.43
CA CYS A 533 16.82 21.44 -7.83
C CYS A 533 17.82 22.00 -8.85
N VAL A 534 17.75 21.62 -10.14
CA VAL A 534 18.75 22.01 -11.15
C VAL A 534 18.16 22.86 -12.26
N VAL A 535 17.04 22.46 -12.85
CA VAL A 535 16.42 23.17 -13.98
C VAL A 535 16.05 24.60 -13.59
N GLY A 536 16.36 25.56 -14.45
CA GLY A 536 16.16 26.99 -14.23
C GLY A 536 17.26 27.68 -13.42
N CYS A 537 18.30 26.96 -12.98
CA CYS A 537 19.48 27.54 -12.35
C CYS A 537 20.70 27.36 -13.27
N TYR A 538 21.17 28.46 -13.87
CA TYR A 538 22.23 28.44 -14.89
C TYR A 538 23.52 27.74 -14.43
N ILE A 539 23.96 27.96 -13.20
CA ILE A 539 25.18 27.34 -12.64
C ILE A 539 25.00 25.82 -12.52
N ALA A 540 23.86 25.40 -11.97
CA ALA A 540 23.54 24.00 -11.77
C ALA A 540 23.36 23.27 -13.11
N GLU A 541 22.64 23.87 -14.06
CA GLU A 541 22.44 23.30 -15.39
C GLU A 541 23.76 23.07 -16.12
N ASN A 542 24.65 24.07 -16.13
CA ASN A 542 25.94 23.95 -16.80
C ASN A 542 26.80 22.85 -16.17
N HIS A 543 26.84 22.77 -14.84
CA HIS A 543 27.59 21.72 -14.15
C HIS A 543 27.03 20.32 -14.46
N PHE A 544 25.71 20.16 -14.53
CA PHE A 544 25.08 18.90 -14.95
C PHE A 544 25.42 18.52 -16.40
N ILE A 545 25.40 19.50 -17.31
CA ILE A 545 25.78 19.31 -18.72
C ILE A 545 27.27 18.92 -18.83
N GLU A 546 28.17 19.59 -18.10
CA GLU A 546 29.60 19.28 -18.04
C GLU A 546 29.89 17.87 -17.52
N LYS A 547 29.08 17.38 -16.59
CA LYS A 547 29.15 15.99 -16.06
C LYS A 547 28.56 14.95 -17.02
N GLY A 548 28.14 15.35 -18.21
CA GLY A 548 27.54 14.47 -19.22
C GLY A 548 26.09 14.11 -18.93
N GLY A 549 25.39 14.88 -18.09
CA GLY A 549 24.03 14.60 -17.63
C GLY A 549 23.01 14.44 -18.76
N ILE A 550 23.09 15.27 -19.81
CA ILE A 550 22.22 15.17 -21.00
C ILE A 550 22.38 13.82 -21.71
N PHE A 551 23.60 13.29 -21.79
CA PHE A 551 23.84 11.97 -22.39
C PHE A 551 23.18 10.87 -21.55
N LEU A 552 23.28 10.94 -20.23
CA LEU A 552 22.67 9.98 -19.31
C LEU A 552 21.13 10.00 -19.41
N LEU A 553 20.52 11.19 -19.51
CA LEU A 553 19.08 11.30 -19.72
C LEU A 553 18.64 10.67 -21.04
N LEU A 554 19.40 10.86 -22.12
CA LEU A 554 19.10 10.24 -23.42
C LEU A 554 19.30 8.72 -23.41
N ASP A 555 20.30 8.22 -22.67
CA ASP A 555 20.51 6.79 -22.47
C ASP A 555 19.33 6.14 -21.71
N LEU A 556 18.82 6.81 -20.67
CA LEU A 556 17.62 6.38 -19.96
C LEU A 556 16.36 6.47 -20.84
N LEU A 557 16.23 7.54 -21.63
CA LEU A 557 15.13 7.69 -22.59
C LEU A 557 15.14 6.58 -23.65
N ALA A 558 16.32 6.11 -24.05
CA ALA A 558 16.49 5.02 -25.01
C ALA A 558 16.01 3.65 -24.49
N LEU A 559 15.74 3.51 -23.19
CA LEU A 559 15.07 2.33 -22.61
C LEU A 559 13.60 2.23 -23.03
N LYS A 560 12.98 3.36 -23.41
CA LYS A 560 11.59 3.47 -23.86
C LYS A 560 10.56 2.99 -22.84
N GLU A 561 10.86 3.11 -21.55
CA GLU A 561 9.89 2.84 -20.49
C GLU A 561 8.91 4.01 -20.38
N LYS A 562 7.60 3.73 -20.54
CA LYS A 562 6.55 4.75 -20.69
C LYS A 562 6.54 5.81 -19.58
N ASN A 563 6.65 5.38 -18.32
CA ASN A 563 6.63 6.28 -17.16
C ASN A 563 7.87 7.19 -17.11
N LEU A 564 9.04 6.67 -17.48
CA LEU A 564 10.29 7.44 -17.50
C LEU A 564 10.36 8.38 -18.70
N CYS A 565 9.85 7.97 -19.86
CA CYS A 565 9.89 8.79 -21.07
C CYS A 565 9.20 10.14 -20.85
N ASN A 566 8.03 10.15 -20.22
CA ASN A 566 7.25 11.37 -20.06
C ASN A 566 7.95 12.42 -19.18
N ILE A 567 8.58 11.99 -18.08
CA ILE A 567 9.31 12.87 -17.17
C ILE A 567 10.65 13.32 -17.78
N ILE A 568 11.42 12.41 -18.38
CA ILE A 568 12.71 12.73 -19.01
C ILE A 568 12.52 13.72 -20.17
N LEU A 569 11.50 13.51 -21.00
CA LEU A 569 11.17 14.45 -22.07
C LEU A 569 10.76 15.83 -21.53
N GLY A 570 10.06 15.89 -20.39
CA GLY A 570 9.73 17.16 -19.73
C GLY A 570 10.99 17.91 -19.29
N ILE A 571 11.87 17.20 -18.58
CA ILE A 571 13.17 17.73 -18.12
C ILE A 571 14.00 18.23 -19.31
N LEU A 572 14.11 17.45 -20.39
CA LEU A 572 14.88 17.84 -21.58
C LEU A 572 14.30 19.07 -22.28
N VAL A 573 12.97 19.24 -22.29
CA VAL A 573 12.31 20.41 -22.88
C VAL A 573 12.72 21.67 -22.12
N GLU A 574 12.66 21.66 -20.80
CA GLU A 574 13.04 22.83 -19.99
C GLU A 574 14.56 23.08 -20.01
N PHE A 575 15.38 22.03 -19.93
CA PHE A 575 16.83 22.16 -20.13
C PHE A 575 17.21 22.75 -21.50
N SER A 576 16.35 22.62 -22.51
CA SER A 576 16.59 23.18 -23.85
C SER A 576 16.45 24.70 -23.93
N ASP A 577 16.10 25.36 -22.82
CA ASP A 577 16.28 26.81 -22.69
C ASP A 577 17.76 27.18 -22.50
N ASN A 578 18.59 26.25 -22.00
CA ASN A 578 20.04 26.37 -22.03
C ASN A 578 20.58 26.03 -23.44
N ALA A 579 21.34 26.97 -24.03
CA ALA A 579 21.86 26.84 -25.39
C ALA A 579 22.82 25.64 -25.59
N GLN A 580 23.43 25.10 -24.54
CA GLN A 580 24.31 23.94 -24.63
C GLN A 580 23.52 22.62 -24.77
N THR A 581 22.29 22.55 -24.26
CA THR A 581 21.51 21.31 -24.26
C THR A 581 21.24 20.79 -25.67
N PRO A 582 20.71 21.58 -26.63
CA PRO A 582 20.49 21.09 -28.00
C PRO A 582 21.80 20.66 -28.69
N LEU A 583 22.92 21.34 -28.41
CA LEU A 583 24.23 20.98 -28.95
C LEU A 583 24.67 19.59 -28.45
N HIS A 584 24.56 19.34 -27.14
CA HIS A 584 24.86 18.03 -26.55
C HIS A 584 23.93 16.93 -27.07
N MET A 585 22.63 17.21 -27.20
CA MET A 585 21.68 16.28 -27.79
C MET A 585 22.02 15.92 -29.25
N SER A 586 22.51 16.88 -30.04
CA SER A 586 22.89 16.64 -31.44
C SER A 586 24.12 15.72 -31.59
N ILE A 587 25.00 15.70 -30.58
CA ILE A 587 26.24 14.92 -30.56
C ILE A 587 26.02 13.53 -29.93
N TRP A 588 24.99 13.34 -29.09
CA TRP A 588 24.69 12.05 -28.48
C TRP A 588 24.54 10.92 -29.50
N ARG A 589 25.11 9.76 -29.17
CA ARG A 589 25.02 8.51 -29.95
C ARG A 589 24.70 7.35 -29.02
N GLY A 590 23.51 6.78 -29.19
CA GLY A 590 23.07 5.59 -28.47
C GLY A 590 23.56 4.28 -29.09
N LYS A 591 22.99 3.17 -28.62
CA LYS A 591 23.32 1.83 -29.11
C LYS A 591 23.06 1.73 -30.63
N GLY A 592 24.07 1.29 -31.37
CA GLY A 592 23.98 1.18 -32.83
C GLY A 592 24.05 2.51 -33.58
N ASP A 593 24.74 3.51 -33.01
CA ASP A 593 24.89 4.86 -33.57
C ASP A 593 23.56 5.62 -33.71
N GLN A 594 22.59 5.30 -32.85
CA GLN A 594 21.29 5.97 -32.82
C GLN A 594 21.45 7.44 -32.41
N THR A 595 20.91 8.36 -33.21
CA THR A 595 20.91 9.80 -32.90
C THR A 595 19.70 10.20 -32.05
N ALA A 596 19.78 11.33 -31.34
CA ALA A 596 18.68 11.82 -30.52
C ALA A 596 17.40 12.07 -31.37
N ALA A 597 17.56 12.65 -32.57
CA ALA A 597 16.46 12.84 -33.50
C ALA A 597 15.79 11.51 -33.90
N ASN A 598 16.59 10.47 -34.17
CA ASN A 598 16.06 9.15 -34.48
C ASN A 598 15.27 8.56 -33.28
N LEU A 599 15.80 8.68 -32.06
CA LEU A 599 15.12 8.23 -30.85
C LEU A 599 13.78 8.94 -30.64
N LEU A 600 13.73 10.27 -30.76
CA LEU A 600 12.51 11.07 -30.62
C LEU A 600 11.45 10.68 -31.65
N ILE A 601 11.85 10.45 -32.91
CA ILE A 601 10.94 9.97 -33.97
C ILE A 601 10.41 8.56 -33.65
N GLN A 602 11.22 7.68 -33.08
CA GLN A 602 10.76 6.34 -32.68
C GLN A 602 9.75 6.41 -31.53
N LEU A 603 9.99 7.27 -30.53
CA LEU A 603 9.04 7.50 -29.44
C LEU A 603 7.71 8.05 -29.95
N TRP A 604 7.76 9.01 -30.88
CA TRP A 604 6.57 9.53 -31.55
C TRP A 604 5.74 8.42 -32.21
N ARG A 605 6.38 7.55 -33.00
CA ARG A 605 5.68 6.45 -33.67
C ARG A 605 5.06 5.47 -32.68
N GLN A 606 5.76 5.17 -31.59
CA GLN A 606 5.23 4.30 -30.56
C GLN A 606 3.99 4.91 -29.90
N GLU A 607 4.03 6.20 -29.59
CA GLU A 607 2.88 6.92 -29.03
C GLU A 607 1.69 6.96 -30.00
N GLU A 608 1.94 7.18 -31.31
CA GLU A 608 0.88 7.11 -32.32
C GLU A 608 0.24 5.73 -32.41
N LEU A 609 1.04 4.66 -32.29
CA LEU A 609 0.53 3.28 -32.25
C LEU A 609 -0.32 3.05 -31.01
N ASP A 610 0.16 3.45 -29.83
CA ASP A 610 -0.56 3.34 -28.55
C ASP A 610 -1.91 4.09 -28.58
N LEU A 611 -1.94 5.27 -29.21
CA LEU A 611 -3.15 6.09 -29.37
C LEU A 611 -4.07 5.61 -30.51
N GLY A 612 -3.62 4.64 -31.32
CA GLY A 612 -4.39 4.07 -32.44
C GLY A 612 -4.51 5.02 -33.64
N VAL A 613 -3.52 5.88 -33.85
CA VAL A 613 -3.43 6.75 -35.03
C VAL A 613 -3.10 5.90 -36.25
N ARG A 614 -3.86 6.07 -37.34
CA ARG A 614 -3.69 5.25 -38.55
C ARG A 614 -2.61 5.84 -39.47
N ARG A 615 -1.74 4.96 -39.97
CA ARG A 615 -0.67 5.24 -40.94
C ARG A 615 -0.72 4.18 -42.05
N ASP A 616 -0.19 4.52 -43.23
CA ASP A 616 0.02 3.51 -44.28
C ASP A 616 1.30 2.68 -44.02
N LEU A 617 1.67 1.80 -44.95
CA LEU A 617 2.85 0.92 -44.83
C LEU A 617 4.17 1.71 -44.71
N ASP A 618 4.24 2.87 -45.36
CA ASP A 618 5.40 3.75 -45.37
C ASP A 618 5.39 4.77 -44.22
N GLY A 619 4.33 4.80 -43.40
CA GLY A 619 4.17 5.72 -42.28
C GLY A 619 3.53 7.07 -42.65
N LYS A 620 2.92 7.19 -43.83
CA LYS A 620 2.28 8.43 -44.31
C LYS A 620 0.92 8.66 -43.66
N ILE A 621 0.46 9.91 -43.78
CA ILE A 621 -0.90 10.31 -43.41
C ILE A 621 -1.91 9.65 -44.36
N VAL A 622 -2.89 8.94 -43.80
CA VAL A 622 -3.99 8.29 -44.54
C VAL A 622 -5.17 9.23 -44.75
N ASP A 623 -5.48 10.05 -43.75
CA ASP A 623 -6.59 11.01 -43.77
C ASP A 623 -6.05 12.43 -43.66
N ALA A 624 -6.01 13.14 -44.79
CA ALA A 624 -5.54 14.53 -44.84
C ALA A 624 -6.46 15.51 -44.09
N LYS A 625 -7.73 15.16 -43.82
CA LYS A 625 -8.64 15.99 -43.02
C LYS A 625 -8.42 15.83 -41.53
N ARG A 626 -8.01 14.62 -41.10
CA ARG A 626 -7.72 14.31 -39.69
C ARG A 626 -6.38 13.57 -39.59
N PRO A 627 -5.24 14.27 -39.71
CA PRO A 627 -3.94 13.60 -39.87
C PRO A 627 -3.42 12.86 -38.65
N ILE A 628 -3.74 13.33 -37.43
CA ILE A 628 -3.18 12.80 -36.17
C ILE A 628 -4.26 12.30 -35.19
N VAL A 629 -5.48 12.11 -35.70
CA VAL A 629 -6.64 11.72 -34.90
C VAL A 629 -6.44 10.37 -34.23
N THR A 630 -6.72 10.31 -32.94
CA THR A 630 -6.64 9.09 -32.13
C THR A 630 -7.86 8.19 -32.31
N SER A 631 -7.73 6.93 -31.90
CA SER A 631 -8.87 5.99 -31.89
C SER A 631 -10.00 6.46 -30.97
N PHE A 632 -9.65 7.06 -29.82
CA PHE A 632 -10.59 7.61 -28.84
C PHE A 632 -11.39 8.80 -29.42
N GLN A 633 -10.71 9.79 -30.01
CA GLN A 633 -11.34 10.97 -30.64
C GLN A 633 -12.27 10.61 -31.81
N LYS A 634 -12.18 9.39 -32.38
CA LYS A 634 -13.13 8.92 -33.40
C LYS A 634 -14.43 8.39 -32.81
N GLN A 635 -14.37 7.83 -31.61
CA GLN A 635 -15.51 7.23 -30.92
C GLN A 635 -16.24 8.24 -30.03
N GLN A 636 -15.57 9.33 -29.71
CA GLN A 636 -16.09 10.40 -28.89
C GLN A 636 -17.34 11.03 -29.54
N LYS A 637 -18.40 11.14 -28.74
CA LYS A 637 -19.59 11.92 -29.09
C LYS A 637 -19.30 13.40 -28.90
N VAL A 638 -19.93 14.24 -29.72
CA VAL A 638 -19.90 15.69 -29.54
C VAL A 638 -20.69 16.00 -28.27
N ILE A 639 -20.00 16.52 -27.26
CA ILE A 639 -20.60 16.95 -25.98
C ILE A 639 -20.26 18.44 -25.86
N PRO A 640 -21.25 19.33 -25.95
CA PRO A 640 -21.01 20.75 -25.70
C PRO A 640 -20.52 20.97 -24.28
N VAL A 641 -19.50 21.82 -24.14
CA VAL A 641 -18.88 22.16 -22.86
C VAL A 641 -18.83 23.68 -22.68
N PRO A 642 -18.88 24.20 -21.44
CA PRO A 642 -18.74 25.63 -21.22
C PRO A 642 -17.45 26.17 -21.85
N GLY A 643 -17.47 27.37 -22.42
CA GLY A 643 -16.29 27.98 -23.06
C GLY A 643 -15.10 28.24 -22.13
N SER A 644 -15.27 28.04 -20.82
CA SER A 644 -14.19 28.01 -19.82
C SER A 644 -13.43 26.69 -19.77
N CYS A 645 -13.96 25.62 -20.38
CA CYS A 645 -13.34 24.30 -20.41
C CYS A 645 -12.41 24.18 -21.62
N PRO A 646 -11.19 23.66 -21.45
CA PRO A 646 -10.32 23.38 -22.59
C PRO A 646 -10.95 22.29 -23.48
N SER A 647 -10.71 22.40 -24.79
CA SER A 647 -11.15 21.39 -25.75
C SER A 647 -10.39 20.07 -25.56
N PHE A 648 -10.92 18.96 -26.05
CA PHE A 648 -10.26 17.65 -25.92
C PHE A 648 -8.90 17.63 -26.61
N ALA A 649 -8.79 18.24 -27.79
CA ALA A 649 -7.51 18.39 -28.48
C ALA A 649 -6.46 19.15 -27.63
N ILE A 650 -6.88 20.11 -26.80
CA ILE A 650 -6.00 20.84 -25.87
C ILE A 650 -5.61 19.97 -24.67
N MET A 651 -6.58 19.27 -24.06
CA MET A 651 -6.30 18.36 -22.95
C MET A 651 -5.29 17.28 -23.36
N GLU A 652 -5.44 16.72 -24.56
CA GLU A 652 -4.51 15.72 -25.09
C GLU A 652 -3.08 16.26 -25.25
N ILE A 653 -2.89 17.54 -25.58
CA ILE A 653 -1.56 18.15 -25.66
C ILE A 653 -0.86 18.11 -24.30
N ALA A 654 -1.58 18.36 -23.21
CA ALA A 654 -1.01 18.40 -21.86
C ALA A 654 -0.52 17.01 -21.38
N GLU A 655 -1.20 15.94 -21.82
CA GLU A 655 -0.91 14.57 -21.39
C GLU A 655 0.07 13.83 -22.32
N SER A 656 0.14 14.22 -23.59
CA SER A 656 0.86 13.48 -24.63
C SER A 656 2.34 13.82 -24.73
N ILE A 657 3.19 12.80 -24.83
CA ILE A 657 4.63 12.99 -25.08
C ILE A 657 4.91 13.63 -26.46
N ARG A 658 3.94 13.59 -27.40
CA ARG A 658 4.08 14.21 -28.73
C ARG A 658 4.34 15.71 -28.64
N ALA A 659 3.70 16.40 -27.70
CA ALA A 659 3.94 17.83 -27.48
C ALA A 659 5.39 18.11 -27.04
N LYS A 660 5.95 17.26 -26.17
CA LYS A 660 7.33 17.35 -25.70
C LYS A 660 8.33 17.05 -26.82
N VAL A 661 8.07 15.99 -27.61
CA VAL A 661 8.88 15.65 -28.79
C VAL A 661 8.89 16.80 -29.80
N TYR A 662 7.74 17.38 -30.11
CA TYR A 662 7.63 18.55 -30.99
C TYR A 662 8.46 19.72 -30.45
N SER A 663 8.31 20.05 -29.16
CA SER A 663 9.07 21.13 -28.52
C SER A 663 10.59 20.94 -28.63
N LEU A 664 11.09 19.72 -28.42
CA LEU A 664 12.50 19.40 -28.60
C LEU A 664 12.96 19.57 -30.05
N PHE A 665 12.14 19.21 -31.04
CA PHE A 665 12.47 19.46 -32.45
C PHE A 665 12.47 20.96 -32.80
N CYS A 666 11.63 21.78 -32.16
CA CYS A 666 11.73 23.23 -32.31
C CYS A 666 13.08 23.78 -31.83
N LYS A 667 13.73 23.12 -30.86
CA LYS A 667 15.05 23.49 -30.32
C LYS A 667 16.22 22.89 -31.11
N LEU A 668 16.11 21.63 -31.54
CA LEU A 668 17.12 20.95 -32.36
C LEU A 668 17.14 21.43 -33.81
N GLY A 669 16.00 21.89 -34.33
CA GLY A 669 15.77 22.14 -35.74
C GLY A 669 15.24 20.92 -36.49
N PHE A 670 14.62 21.17 -37.64
CA PHE A 670 14.05 20.15 -38.53
C PHE A 670 14.96 19.81 -39.72
N GLU A 671 16.10 20.49 -39.85
CA GLU A 671 17.02 20.37 -40.97
C GLU A 671 18.37 19.79 -40.53
N ASN A 672 19.12 19.19 -41.47
CA ASN A 672 20.48 18.68 -41.25
C ASN A 672 20.62 17.65 -40.12
N LEU A 673 19.61 16.80 -39.92
CA LEU A 673 19.61 15.75 -38.90
C LEU A 673 20.30 14.47 -39.41
N PRO A 674 21.46 14.08 -38.86
CA PRO A 674 22.19 12.90 -39.33
C PRO A 674 21.52 11.59 -38.91
N GLY A 675 21.76 10.54 -39.70
CA GLY A 675 21.34 9.17 -39.37
C GLY A 675 19.84 8.88 -39.54
N LEU A 676 19.08 9.78 -40.16
CA LEU A 676 17.65 9.57 -40.42
C LEU A 676 17.41 8.82 -41.74
N SER A 677 16.55 7.81 -41.69
CA SER A 677 16.03 7.13 -42.88
C SER A 677 14.94 7.95 -43.57
N ALA A 678 14.58 7.62 -44.81
CA ALA A 678 13.46 8.28 -45.48
C ALA A 678 12.13 8.12 -44.72
N LYS A 679 11.91 6.96 -44.07
CA LYS A 679 10.75 6.75 -43.20
C LYS A 679 10.78 7.72 -42.01
N ASP A 680 11.95 8.02 -41.48
CA ASP A 680 12.14 9.03 -40.42
C ASP A 680 11.79 10.43 -40.91
N PHE A 681 12.20 10.81 -42.12
CA PHE A 681 11.77 12.07 -42.72
C PHE A 681 10.26 12.14 -43.00
N VAL A 682 9.63 11.02 -43.36
CA VAL A 682 8.16 10.93 -43.49
C VAL A 682 7.47 11.24 -42.16
N THR A 683 7.96 10.68 -41.05
CA THR A 683 7.43 10.98 -39.71
C THR A 683 7.78 12.40 -39.26
N LEU A 684 9.00 12.87 -39.54
CA LEU A 684 9.44 14.21 -39.18
C LEU A 684 8.57 15.30 -39.81
N ALA A 685 8.10 15.10 -41.05
CA ALA A 685 7.14 15.99 -41.70
C ALA A 685 5.80 16.10 -40.93
N ILE A 686 5.38 15.02 -40.25
CA ILE A 686 4.19 15.05 -39.36
C ILE A 686 4.50 15.85 -38.11
N ILE A 687 5.66 15.58 -37.48
CA ILE A 687 6.08 16.26 -36.26
C ILE A 687 6.18 17.78 -36.50
N GLN A 688 6.81 18.21 -37.59
CA GLN A 688 6.97 19.62 -37.95
C GLN A 688 5.64 20.39 -38.03
N HIS A 689 4.56 19.71 -38.42
CA HIS A 689 3.21 20.28 -38.55
C HIS A 689 2.27 19.88 -37.40
N TYR A 690 2.80 19.38 -36.28
CA TYR A 690 1.98 18.89 -35.16
C TYR A 690 0.99 19.94 -34.64
N ILE A 691 1.46 21.17 -34.39
CA ILE A 691 0.61 22.25 -33.89
C ILE A 691 -0.42 22.67 -34.93
N ASP A 692 -0.07 22.70 -36.21
CA ASP A 692 -1.03 23.00 -37.28
C ASP A 692 -2.18 21.98 -37.30
N PHE A 693 -1.85 20.69 -37.12
CA PHE A 693 -2.85 19.64 -37.04
C PHE A 693 -3.71 19.75 -35.78
N LYS A 694 -3.11 20.08 -34.63
CA LYS A 694 -3.86 20.28 -33.38
C LYS A 694 -4.81 21.47 -33.45
N ILE A 695 -4.39 22.58 -34.05
CA ILE A 695 -5.28 23.71 -34.33
C ILE A 695 -6.45 23.26 -35.22
N GLY A 696 -6.19 22.41 -36.21
CA GLY A 696 -7.24 21.78 -37.04
C GLY A 696 -8.23 20.92 -36.26
N GLU A 697 -7.76 20.14 -35.28
CA GLU A 697 -8.62 19.34 -34.40
C GLU A 697 -9.50 20.24 -33.52
N VAL A 698 -8.95 21.27 -32.90
CA VAL A 698 -9.70 22.26 -32.10
C VAL A 698 -10.81 22.91 -32.94
N TRP A 699 -10.49 23.36 -34.15
CA TRP A 699 -11.51 23.93 -35.05
C TRP A 699 -12.56 22.91 -35.48
N SER A 700 -12.18 21.64 -35.62
CA SER A 700 -13.12 20.56 -35.93
C SER A 700 -14.08 20.30 -34.77
N GLU A 701 -13.58 20.34 -33.53
CA GLU A 701 -14.36 20.23 -32.29
C GLU A 701 -15.36 21.40 -32.17
N ILE A 702 -14.89 22.64 -32.33
CA ILE A 702 -15.74 23.85 -32.35
C ILE A 702 -16.81 23.74 -33.44
N CYS A 703 -16.43 23.32 -34.65
CA CYS A 703 -17.37 23.16 -35.77
C CYS A 703 -18.44 22.10 -35.49
N ALA A 704 -18.13 21.08 -34.69
CA ALA A 704 -19.05 20.03 -34.32
C ALA A 704 -20.01 20.50 -33.23
N GLU A 705 -19.48 21.11 -32.17
CA GLU A 705 -20.25 21.67 -31.05
C GLU A 705 -21.25 22.74 -31.51
N VAL A 706 -20.79 23.69 -32.35
CA VAL A 706 -21.66 24.73 -32.90
C VAL A 706 -22.82 24.16 -33.72
N LYS A 707 -22.65 23.00 -34.37
CA LYS A 707 -23.74 22.36 -35.14
C LYS A 707 -24.73 21.60 -34.27
N GLU A 708 -24.29 21.11 -33.10
CA GLU A 708 -25.16 20.42 -32.14
C GLU A 708 -26.04 21.43 -31.38
N GLU A 709 -25.47 22.55 -30.93
CA GLU A 709 -26.21 23.54 -30.14
C GLU A 709 -26.87 24.64 -30.97
N PHE A 710 -26.26 25.02 -32.10
CA PHE A 710 -26.64 26.21 -32.85
C PHE A 710 -26.82 25.93 -34.34
N ARG A 711 -27.46 26.89 -35.02
CA ARG A 711 -27.53 26.94 -36.49
C ARG A 711 -26.76 28.17 -36.98
N PRO A 712 -25.48 28.04 -37.38
CA PRO A 712 -24.69 29.18 -37.82
C PRO A 712 -25.29 29.88 -39.03
N VAL A 713 -25.22 31.21 -39.06
CA VAL A 713 -25.69 32.03 -40.20
C VAL A 713 -24.82 31.78 -41.43
N THR A 714 -25.30 32.19 -42.61
CA THR A 714 -24.63 31.92 -43.90
C THR A 714 -23.17 32.42 -43.93
N SER A 715 -22.88 33.56 -43.30
CA SER A 715 -21.52 34.09 -43.17
C SER A 715 -20.63 33.13 -42.38
N ASP A 716 -21.01 32.79 -41.16
CA ASP A 716 -20.25 31.91 -40.27
C ASP A 716 -20.08 30.51 -40.85
N LYS A 717 -21.12 29.98 -41.51
CA LYS A 717 -21.04 28.69 -42.21
C LYS A 717 -19.98 28.70 -43.32
N ARG A 718 -19.83 29.81 -44.05
CA ARG A 718 -18.75 29.97 -45.05
C ARG A 718 -17.40 30.04 -44.37
N THR A 719 -17.26 30.81 -43.29
CA THR A 719 -16.01 30.94 -42.52
C THR A 719 -15.55 29.60 -41.95
N LEU A 720 -16.43 28.85 -41.26
CA LEU A 720 -16.13 27.53 -40.72
C LEU A 720 -15.72 26.52 -41.81
N LYS A 721 -16.35 26.60 -42.98
CA LYS A 721 -15.98 25.77 -44.14
C LYS A 721 -14.58 26.13 -44.65
N LEU A 722 -14.27 27.41 -44.81
CA LEU A 722 -12.94 27.87 -45.22
C LEU A 722 -11.85 27.43 -44.23
N ILE A 723 -12.11 27.53 -42.92
CA ILE A 723 -11.20 27.06 -41.87
C ILE A 723 -10.95 25.54 -42.00
N SER A 724 -12.01 24.76 -42.21
CA SER A 724 -11.88 23.31 -42.42
C SER A 724 -11.08 22.98 -43.69
N GLU A 725 -11.31 23.70 -44.78
CA GLU A 725 -10.56 23.54 -46.04
C GLU A 725 -9.08 23.92 -45.87
N MET A 726 -8.76 24.97 -45.09
CA MET A 726 -7.38 25.32 -44.77
C MET A 726 -6.66 24.21 -44.00
N SER A 727 -7.32 23.62 -42.99
CA SER A 727 -6.77 22.50 -42.22
C SER A 727 -6.51 21.27 -43.10
N GLU A 728 -7.46 20.91 -43.97
CA GLU A 728 -7.31 19.81 -44.93
C GLU A 728 -6.17 20.07 -45.92
N ASN A 729 -6.01 21.33 -46.38
CA ASN A 729 -4.93 21.71 -47.28
C ASN A 729 -3.55 21.55 -46.63
N THR A 730 -3.41 21.83 -45.33
CA THR A 730 -2.17 21.53 -44.60
C THR A 730 -1.89 20.03 -44.60
N GLY A 731 -2.88 19.19 -44.31
CA GLY A 731 -2.72 17.73 -44.40
C GLY A 731 -2.27 17.26 -45.80
N LYS A 732 -2.88 17.80 -46.86
CA LYS A 732 -2.49 17.51 -48.26
C LYS A 732 -1.06 17.94 -48.58
N LYS A 733 -0.62 19.11 -48.10
CA LYS A 733 0.76 19.59 -48.27
C LYS A 733 1.76 18.63 -47.62
N VAL A 734 1.48 18.15 -46.41
CA VAL A 734 2.35 17.19 -45.73
C VAL A 734 2.39 15.85 -46.47
N VAL A 735 1.25 15.35 -46.96
CA VAL A 735 1.22 14.14 -47.80
C VAL A 735 2.08 14.31 -49.07
N ALA A 736 2.00 15.48 -49.72
CA ALA A 736 2.83 15.77 -50.89
C ALA A 736 4.33 15.76 -50.55
N LEU A 737 4.73 16.37 -49.42
CA LEU A 737 6.10 16.34 -48.93
C LEU A 737 6.57 14.91 -48.61
N GLN A 738 5.71 14.08 -47.99
CA GLN A 738 6.01 12.68 -47.71
C GLN A 738 6.22 11.86 -49.00
N ASN A 739 5.45 12.14 -50.05
CA ASN A 739 5.64 11.50 -51.36
C ASN A 739 6.98 11.91 -51.98
N GLU A 740 7.31 13.20 -51.96
CA GLU A 740 8.58 13.70 -52.50
C GLU A 740 9.80 13.06 -51.82
N VAL A 741 9.75 12.89 -50.48
CA VAL A 741 10.81 12.25 -49.71
C VAL A 741 11.04 10.80 -50.17
N LEU A 742 9.96 10.03 -50.35
CA LEU A 742 10.08 8.63 -50.79
C LEU A 742 10.47 8.51 -52.26
N GLU A 743 9.98 9.39 -53.12
CA GLU A 743 10.39 9.44 -54.54
C GLU A 743 11.89 9.71 -54.67
N LYS A 744 12.44 10.67 -53.91
CA LYS A 744 13.88 10.92 -53.86
C LYS A 744 14.67 9.69 -53.40
N GLN A 745 14.17 8.97 -52.39
CA GLN A 745 14.80 7.73 -51.92
C GLN A 745 14.79 6.65 -52.99
N LEU A 746 13.65 6.43 -53.65
CA LEU A 746 13.50 5.43 -54.70
C LEU A 746 14.44 5.73 -55.88
N GLN A 747 14.50 6.99 -56.33
CA GLN A 747 15.42 7.42 -57.37
C GLN A 747 16.88 7.17 -56.98
N HIS A 748 17.24 7.44 -55.72
CA HIS A 748 18.58 7.17 -55.21
C HIS A 748 18.90 5.67 -55.18
N GLN A 749 17.96 4.83 -54.75
CA GLN A 749 18.12 3.37 -54.76
C GLN A 749 18.31 2.82 -56.16
N ILE A 750 17.50 3.26 -57.13
CA ILE A 750 17.64 2.88 -58.54
C ILE A 750 19.02 3.30 -59.08
N LEU A 751 19.52 4.47 -58.69
CA LEU A 751 20.84 4.95 -59.11
C LEU A 751 21.96 4.10 -58.49
N GLN A 752 21.86 3.77 -57.21
CA GLN A 752 22.82 2.88 -56.54
C GLN A 752 22.80 1.49 -57.15
N GLU A 753 21.63 0.92 -57.39
CA GLU A 753 21.44 -0.38 -58.03
C GLU A 753 22.10 -0.39 -59.43
N LYS A 754 21.85 0.63 -60.25
CA LYS A 754 22.54 0.81 -61.55
C LYS A 754 24.05 0.90 -61.40
N LYS A 755 24.56 1.55 -60.35
CA LYS A 755 26.01 1.62 -60.07
C LYS A 755 26.57 0.25 -59.69
N THR A 756 25.87 -0.52 -58.87
CA THR A 756 26.24 -1.89 -58.49
C THR A 756 26.23 -2.82 -59.72
N TYR A 757 25.20 -2.75 -60.57
CA TYR A 757 25.17 -3.51 -61.81
C TYR A 757 26.35 -3.17 -62.74
N LYS A 758 26.70 -1.88 -62.86
CA LYS A 758 27.89 -1.45 -63.60
C LYS A 758 29.19 -2.01 -62.99
N GLN A 759 29.29 -2.07 -61.66
CA GLN A 759 30.45 -2.65 -60.98
C GLN A 759 30.55 -4.16 -61.22
N ILE A 760 29.42 -4.90 -61.15
CA ILE A 760 29.37 -6.33 -61.45
C ILE A 760 29.75 -6.58 -62.92
N GLN A 761 29.22 -5.80 -63.85
CA GLN A 761 29.55 -5.91 -65.27
C GLN A 761 31.04 -5.61 -65.52
N ALA A 762 31.60 -4.60 -64.86
CA ALA A 762 33.02 -4.29 -64.93
C ALA A 762 33.88 -5.44 -64.37
N ALA A 763 33.51 -6.00 -63.22
CA ALA A 763 34.18 -7.16 -62.62
C ALA A 763 34.11 -8.40 -63.52
N HIS A 764 32.96 -8.65 -64.16
CA HIS A 764 32.80 -9.75 -65.13
C HIS A 764 33.67 -9.54 -66.37
N THR A 765 33.67 -8.33 -66.94
CA THR A 765 34.51 -7.98 -68.09
C THR A 765 35.99 -8.12 -67.77
N GLN A 766 36.41 -7.70 -66.58
CA GLN A 766 37.78 -7.88 -66.09
C GLN A 766 38.11 -9.37 -65.90
N GLY A 767 37.18 -10.18 -65.38
CA GLY A 767 37.30 -11.63 -65.29
C GLY A 767 37.45 -12.30 -66.66
N GLU A 768 36.66 -11.90 -67.67
CA GLU A 768 36.79 -12.39 -69.05
C GLU A 768 38.13 -12.02 -69.68
N LEU A 769 38.62 -10.79 -69.44
CA LEU A 769 39.94 -10.35 -69.90
C LEU A 769 41.07 -11.17 -69.25
N ILE A 770 40.97 -11.43 -67.94
CA ILE A 770 41.90 -12.32 -67.24
C ILE A 770 41.84 -13.74 -67.81
N ASN A 771 40.64 -14.26 -68.09
CA ASN A 771 40.46 -15.61 -68.63
C ASN A 771 40.95 -15.73 -70.08
N LYS A 772 40.77 -14.69 -70.92
CA LYS A 772 41.39 -14.60 -72.25
C LYS A 772 42.91 -14.53 -72.15
N SER A 773 43.44 -13.67 -71.28
CA SER A 773 44.89 -13.58 -71.02
C SER A 773 45.46 -14.93 -70.56
N TRP A 774 44.73 -15.64 -69.69
CA TRP A 774 45.09 -16.98 -69.23
C TRP A 774 45.05 -18.01 -70.35
N LYS A 775 44.00 -18.02 -71.18
CA LYS A 775 43.91 -18.89 -72.37
C LYS A 775 45.03 -18.60 -73.37
N ASP A 776 45.35 -17.33 -73.61
CA ASP A 776 46.47 -16.92 -74.46
C ASP A 776 47.83 -17.34 -73.87
N PHE A 777 47.98 -17.29 -72.54
CA PHE A 777 49.16 -17.77 -71.84
C PHE A 777 49.30 -19.30 -71.96
N VAL A 778 48.21 -20.05 -71.75
CA VAL A 778 48.17 -21.51 -71.91
C VAL A 778 48.45 -21.90 -73.37
N ALA A 779 47.85 -21.21 -74.34
CA ALA A 779 48.11 -21.44 -75.76
C ALA A 779 49.59 -21.19 -76.12
N ARG A 780 50.21 -20.14 -75.57
CA ARG A 780 51.63 -19.83 -75.77
C ARG A 780 52.59 -20.85 -75.15
N THR A 781 52.17 -21.59 -74.13
CA THR A 781 53.01 -22.51 -73.37
C THR A 781 52.75 -23.99 -73.67
N SER A 782 51.57 -24.34 -74.20
CA SER A 782 51.08 -25.73 -74.26
C SER A 782 50.60 -26.17 -75.65
N ASN A 783 50.35 -25.23 -76.59
CA ASN A 783 49.89 -25.58 -77.94
C ASN A 783 51.09 -25.77 -78.89
N TYR A 784 51.27 -27.01 -79.36
CA TYR A 784 52.37 -27.42 -80.24
C TYR A 784 52.45 -26.60 -81.54
N GLU A 785 51.32 -26.25 -82.16
CA GLU A 785 51.33 -25.44 -83.39
C GLU A 785 51.75 -23.98 -83.13
N ALA A 786 51.29 -23.39 -82.03
CA ALA A 786 51.66 -22.02 -81.65
C ALA A 786 53.14 -21.90 -81.27
N LEU A 787 53.70 -22.91 -80.60
CA LEU A 787 55.14 -23.03 -80.31
C LEU A 787 55.96 -23.23 -81.59
N LYS A 788 55.45 -23.97 -82.58
CA LYS A 788 56.11 -24.17 -83.89
C LYS A 788 56.19 -22.86 -84.67
N VAL A 789 55.14 -22.05 -84.68
CA VAL A 789 55.12 -20.70 -85.30
C VAL A 789 56.08 -19.74 -84.59
N ARG A 790 56.22 -19.83 -83.26
CA ARG A 790 57.18 -19.02 -82.51
C ARG A 790 58.63 -19.45 -82.76
N ASN A 791 58.94 -20.75 -82.77
CA ASN A 791 60.27 -21.25 -83.14
C ASN A 791 60.63 -20.88 -84.59
N LEU A 792 59.66 -20.87 -85.51
CA LEU A 792 59.86 -20.40 -86.89
C LEU A 792 60.08 -18.88 -86.99
N ARG A 793 59.55 -18.09 -86.05
CA ARG A 793 59.83 -16.65 -85.94
C ARG A 793 61.17 -16.35 -85.25
N GLU A 794 61.57 -17.16 -84.27
CA GLU A 794 62.87 -17.05 -83.60
C GLU A 794 64.03 -17.59 -84.46
N GLN A 795 63.78 -18.45 -85.45
CA GLN A 795 64.77 -18.86 -86.48
C GLN A 795 64.92 -17.85 -87.65
N LYS A 796 64.17 -16.73 -87.62
CA LYS A 796 64.25 -15.64 -88.62
C LYS A 796 64.77 -14.32 -88.03
N ILE A 797 65.38 -14.38 -86.85
CA ILE A 797 66.20 -13.32 -86.23
C ILE A 797 67.61 -13.89 -86.13
#